data_AF-A0A919QCQ3-F1
#
_entry.id   AF-A0A919QCQ3-F1
#
_cell.length_a   1.000
_cell.length_b   1.000
_cell.length_c   1.000
_cell.angle_alpha   90.00
_cell.angle_beta   90.00
_cell.angle_gamma   90.00
#
_symmetry.space_group_name_H-M   'P 1'
#
loop_
_entity.id
_entity.type
_entity.pdbx_description
1 polymer ?
#
loop_
_entity_poly.entity_id
_entity_poly.type
_entity_poly.pdbx_seq_one_letter_code
_entity_poly.pdbx_strand_id
1 'polypeptide(L)'
;MRTARYWVIPAFLGLLAGLLAPPALAAPVTIASYDFETSAGGWAPRGGGVTVATTADAAHGGARSLSVTGRSANWHGTSITPPFEKGITYNVTAWARALPGQPSSTVALTMERTPSGGSTTYERIGAATVTDAAWVEISGAYSFSVDSTLNLYFESSGDTVAFYLDDVVVSSDSDPTQSGLVTDFETGAAQGWAPRGSATLAASTAAAHAGSYGLAVSNRSASWDGPARNILGKMAKGSKYALEVWVRTATAQNLGLSIERRLAGTPSYERVAAPTPIAAGVWTKLSGTYTLAHDIDFLSAYVESDTGTLPFDIDDFSLTYIAPKPIQTDIPSLKDTVPFTLGAAFYRGATLGEHAKLINKHYDSVTPGNALKWDATEPSEGVFTFDEGDALVDFATDNDLEFRGHTLVWHSQTPAWVFAGATKEILLQRIENHIRAVMGRYKGRIGTWDVVNEVIDENQPDGLRRSPWFEIAGLDYIRTAFRVAREVDPDATLVFNDYNTEFPRKREAMFKVVKQLRQEGVPIDAVGHQLHVNIEQAPASWIESSIERFAQLGVEQQVTELDVSVYTDFVNSYATVPAEVLAEQGYRYKEIFDVFRRQASKLSSVTIWGVADDATWLSTFPITRLNPPLPFDDELQAKPAFWGIADPSQLPPLLRKLNAPAASIQVDGKRDLAWDYLPDAPIARVGDVSAGFQARSTATGLYVLAEVSDASYSTNDSVTFTVGGTDYRVRRNGQHAPGFTADVKWTSATGYRVEARLPSGSATGVKVVVDDATGPETSWNGTVTALPAIKTTSAPKAKTAPVIDGAVDSAWSKAQEITTGTWVQGSSGATAKVKALWKDGTLYVLARVTDPVLSEESPNAYEEDSVEIFVDPENNKNKGYDDDDGQYRISFTNHQTIGGTFDAFGVRDNLTSAVSLTPTGYLVEAAIELPTVTLAKDALLGFDVQVNDATGPARTAAVTWNDPTGQSYVNTSRWGVLQLAK
;
A
#
# COMPACT_ATOMS: atom_id res chain seq x y z
N MET A 1 -32.99 -68.21 -2.79
CA MET A 1 -34.28 -68.91 -2.99
C MET A 1 -35.38 -67.85 -3.07
N ARG A 2 -36.21 -67.91 -4.14
CA ARG A 2 -37.48 -67.16 -4.40
C ARG A 2 -37.38 -65.65 -4.63
N THR A 3 -38.12 -64.98 -5.54
CA THR A 3 -38.71 -65.17 -6.89
C THR A 3 -39.60 -63.94 -7.16
N ALA A 4 -39.56 -63.37 -8.37
CA ALA A 4 -40.68 -62.75 -9.15
C ALA A 4 -40.06 -61.82 -10.21
N ARG A 5 -40.02 -62.09 -11.53
CA ARG A 5 -41.05 -62.29 -12.59
C ARG A 5 -41.97 -61.10 -12.86
N TYR A 6 -41.67 -60.46 -14.00
CA TYR A 6 -42.40 -59.49 -14.82
C TYR A 6 -43.82 -59.89 -15.24
N TRP A 7 -44.69 -58.90 -15.48
CA TRP A 7 -45.65 -58.85 -16.60
C TRP A 7 -45.94 -57.39 -17.06
N VAL A 8 -45.69 -57.19 -18.36
CA VAL A 8 -46.24 -56.31 -19.42
C VAL A 8 -47.45 -55.38 -19.10
N ILE A 9 -47.44 -54.14 -19.65
CA ILE A 9 -48.46 -53.52 -20.55
C ILE A 9 -48.07 -52.05 -20.92
N PRO A 10 -48.40 -51.54 -22.13
CA PRO A 10 -47.81 -50.35 -22.76
C PRO A 10 -48.64 -49.06 -22.59
N ALA A 11 -48.01 -47.96 -23.00
CA ALA A 11 -48.47 -46.56 -22.97
C ALA A 11 -49.85 -46.27 -23.59
N PHE A 12 -50.59 -45.33 -23.00
CA PHE A 12 -51.39 -44.34 -23.73
C PHE A 12 -51.65 -43.07 -22.90
N LEU A 13 -51.64 -41.93 -23.59
CA LEU A 13 -51.76 -40.54 -23.16
C LEU A 13 -52.88 -40.25 -22.13
N GLY A 14 -52.54 -39.47 -21.11
CA GLY A 14 -53.46 -38.65 -20.33
C GLY A 14 -52.83 -37.28 -20.08
N LEU A 15 -53.34 -36.26 -20.77
CA LEU A 15 -52.99 -34.85 -20.60
C LEU A 15 -53.41 -34.42 -19.18
N LEU A 16 -52.47 -34.31 -18.24
CA LEU A 16 -52.70 -33.63 -16.97
C LEU A 16 -51.86 -32.34 -16.98
N ALA A 17 -52.54 -31.20 -17.08
CA ALA A 17 -51.95 -29.90 -16.85
C ALA A 17 -51.38 -29.88 -15.42
N GLY A 18 -50.06 -29.95 -15.32
CA GLY A 18 -49.35 -29.68 -14.08
C GLY A 18 -49.55 -28.22 -13.73
N LEU A 19 -50.37 -27.96 -12.71
CA LEU A 19 -50.28 -26.71 -11.95
C LEU A 19 -48.86 -26.65 -11.37
N LEU A 20 -48.00 -25.88 -12.06
CA LEU A 20 -46.75 -25.40 -11.50
C LEU A 20 -47.11 -24.69 -10.18
N ALA A 21 -46.63 -25.23 -9.06
CA ALA A 21 -46.57 -24.44 -7.83
C ALA A 21 -45.76 -23.17 -8.17
N PRO A 22 -46.26 -21.97 -7.83
CA PRO A 22 -45.48 -20.77 -8.05
C PRO A 22 -44.13 -20.89 -7.32
N PRO A 23 -43.05 -20.33 -7.88
CA PRO A 23 -41.77 -20.30 -7.20
C PRO A 23 -41.96 -19.70 -5.80
N ALA A 24 -41.31 -20.29 -4.79
CA ALA A 24 -41.28 -19.70 -3.45
C ALA A 24 -40.79 -18.26 -3.58
N LEU A 25 -41.59 -17.30 -3.10
CA LEU A 25 -41.17 -15.90 -3.00
C LEU A 25 -39.86 -15.85 -2.20
N ALA A 26 -38.90 -15.05 -2.68
CA ALA A 26 -37.68 -14.77 -1.93
C ALA A 26 -38.06 -14.26 -0.52
N ALA A 27 -37.30 -14.66 0.50
CA ALA A 27 -37.52 -14.14 1.85
C ALA A 27 -37.36 -12.60 1.84
N PRO A 28 -38.24 -11.85 2.50
CA PRO A 28 -38.14 -10.40 2.55
C PRO A 28 -36.81 -9.97 3.20
N VAL A 29 -36.14 -8.99 2.59
CA VAL A 29 -34.87 -8.42 3.05
C VAL A 29 -35.17 -7.31 4.05
N THR A 30 -34.55 -7.33 5.24
CA THR A 30 -34.65 -6.22 6.21
C THR A 30 -33.89 -5.01 5.69
N ILE A 31 -34.59 -3.89 5.53
CA ILE A 31 -34.07 -2.61 5.01
C ILE A 31 -33.64 -1.68 6.14
N ALA A 32 -34.38 -1.67 7.24
CA ALA A 32 -34.04 -0.92 8.44
C ALA A 32 -34.62 -1.65 9.66
N SER A 33 -33.91 -1.59 10.78
CA SER A 33 -34.37 -2.09 12.07
C SER A 33 -34.09 -1.03 13.13
N TYR A 34 -35.06 -0.78 14.02
CA TYR A 34 -34.94 0.16 15.12
C TYR A 34 -35.33 -0.55 16.42
N ASP A 35 -34.32 -0.98 17.18
CA ASP A 35 -34.43 -1.63 18.49
C ASP A 35 -34.39 -0.63 19.66
N PHE A 36 -33.95 0.61 19.40
CA PHE A 36 -33.87 1.70 20.37
C PHE A 36 -32.95 1.47 21.59
N GLU A 37 -32.00 0.54 21.47
CA GLU A 37 -31.07 0.18 22.57
C GLU A 37 -30.04 1.28 22.87
N THR A 38 -29.72 2.10 21.88
CA THR A 38 -28.70 3.15 22.01
C THR A 38 -29.24 4.55 21.75
N SER A 39 -30.22 4.70 20.84
CA SER A 39 -30.76 6.00 20.44
C SER A 39 -32.16 5.88 19.84
N ALA A 40 -32.81 7.02 19.57
CA ALA A 40 -34.13 7.05 18.92
C ALA A 40 -34.08 6.65 17.42
N GLY A 41 -32.91 6.36 16.86
CA GLY A 41 -32.78 5.86 15.48
C GLY A 41 -33.36 6.79 14.41
N GLY A 42 -33.23 8.12 14.59
CA GLY A 42 -33.77 9.12 13.66
C GLY A 42 -35.27 9.41 13.79
N TRP A 43 -35.99 8.72 14.68
CA TRP A 43 -37.39 9.02 14.98
C TRP A 43 -37.50 10.34 15.75
N ALA A 44 -38.22 11.30 15.16
CA ALA A 44 -38.37 12.65 15.68
C ALA A 44 -39.79 12.88 16.24
N PRO A 45 -39.98 13.86 17.14
CA PRO A 45 -41.30 14.29 17.56
C PRO A 45 -42.13 14.84 16.38
N ARG A 46 -43.38 14.40 16.29
CA ARG A 46 -44.39 14.94 15.38
C ARG A 46 -45.45 15.69 16.18
N GLY A 47 -45.53 16.99 15.98
CA GLY A 47 -46.47 17.88 16.68
C GLY A 47 -45.81 18.63 17.85
N GLY A 48 -46.35 19.81 18.17
CA GLY A 48 -45.81 20.67 19.23
C GLY A 48 -45.99 20.04 20.61
N GLY A 49 -44.94 20.10 21.44
CA GLY A 49 -44.95 19.57 22.81
C GLY A 49 -44.69 18.07 22.95
N VAL A 50 -44.55 17.34 21.83
CA VAL A 50 -44.23 15.92 21.85
C VAL A 50 -42.76 15.71 22.21
N THR A 51 -42.50 14.73 23.08
CA THR A 51 -41.16 14.26 23.43
C THR A 51 -40.99 12.82 22.98
N VAL A 52 -39.88 12.56 22.28
CA VAL A 52 -39.46 11.23 21.81
C VAL A 52 -38.10 10.94 22.43
N ALA A 53 -37.98 9.85 23.19
CA ALA A 53 -36.75 9.47 23.87
C ALA A 53 -36.67 7.96 24.09
N THR A 54 -35.47 7.40 24.11
CA THR A 54 -35.28 6.00 24.51
C THR A 54 -35.39 5.86 26.03
N THR A 55 -36.06 4.81 26.50
CA THR A 55 -36.25 4.54 27.94
C THR A 55 -36.03 3.08 28.27
N ALA A 56 -35.65 2.79 29.51
CA ALA A 56 -35.56 1.44 30.06
C ALA A 56 -36.83 1.03 30.87
N ASP A 57 -37.87 1.87 30.87
CA ASP A 57 -39.09 1.64 31.67
C ASP A 57 -39.90 0.42 31.18
N ALA A 58 -39.84 0.14 29.87
CA ALA A 58 -40.43 -1.02 29.24
C ALA A 58 -39.66 -1.30 27.94
N ALA A 59 -39.51 -2.58 27.60
CA ALA A 59 -38.99 -3.02 26.32
C ALA A 59 -39.74 -4.30 25.89
N HIS A 60 -39.82 -4.53 24.59
CA HIS A 60 -40.28 -5.77 23.97
C HIS A 60 -39.07 -6.65 23.64
N GLY A 61 -38.11 -6.09 22.90
CA GLY A 61 -36.78 -6.65 22.66
C GLY A 61 -35.73 -5.97 23.56
N GLY A 62 -34.57 -6.59 23.76
CA GLY A 62 -33.44 -5.95 24.44
C GLY A 62 -33.74 -5.36 25.83
N ALA A 63 -33.20 -4.17 26.10
CA ALA A 63 -33.25 -3.48 27.39
C ALA A 63 -33.93 -2.10 27.34
N ARG A 64 -34.21 -1.54 26.15
CA ARG A 64 -34.82 -0.21 26.00
C ARG A 64 -35.89 -0.20 24.90
N SER A 65 -36.73 0.83 24.92
CA SER A 65 -37.69 1.12 23.83
C SER A 65 -37.83 2.61 23.59
N LEU A 66 -38.55 3.00 22.54
CA LEU A 66 -38.90 4.40 22.28
C LEU A 66 -40.15 4.82 23.06
N SER A 67 -40.09 5.93 23.78
CA SER A 67 -41.22 6.53 24.50
C SER A 67 -41.73 7.79 23.80
N VAL A 68 -43.03 7.87 23.55
CA VAL A 68 -43.70 9.00 22.89
C VAL A 68 -44.70 9.65 23.86
N THR A 69 -44.36 10.82 24.38
CA THR A 69 -45.11 11.53 25.43
C THR A 69 -45.41 12.99 25.04
N GLY A 70 -46.20 13.71 25.84
CA GLY A 70 -46.51 15.13 25.58
C GLY A 70 -47.49 15.37 24.41
N ARG A 71 -48.23 14.32 24.00
CA ARG A 71 -49.23 14.40 22.93
C ARG A 71 -50.45 15.22 23.40
N SER A 72 -50.99 16.05 22.51
CA SER A 72 -52.17 16.90 22.78
C SER A 72 -53.21 16.89 21.66
N ALA A 73 -52.98 16.09 20.60
CA ALA A 73 -53.90 15.91 19.48
C ALA A 73 -53.64 14.52 18.86
N ASN A 74 -54.68 13.92 18.28
CA ASN A 74 -54.60 12.56 17.74
C ASN A 74 -53.53 12.35 16.65
N TRP A 75 -53.16 13.37 15.87
CA TRP A 75 -52.10 13.31 14.86
C TRP A 75 -50.68 13.53 15.41
N HIS A 76 -50.55 13.90 16.70
CA HIS A 76 -49.24 13.99 17.36
C HIS A 76 -48.65 12.58 17.52
N GLY A 77 -47.32 12.48 17.54
CA GLY A 77 -46.64 11.21 17.76
C GLY A 77 -45.16 11.26 17.37
N THR A 78 -44.66 10.25 16.69
CA THR A 78 -43.27 10.22 16.23
C THR A 78 -43.18 9.90 14.74
N SER A 79 -42.21 10.47 14.04
CA SER A 79 -42.05 10.34 12.60
C SER A 79 -40.61 10.18 12.16
N ILE A 80 -40.43 9.56 11.00
CA ILE A 80 -39.15 9.40 10.32
C ILE A 80 -39.35 9.55 8.81
N THR A 81 -38.35 10.05 8.09
CA THR A 81 -38.33 9.94 6.63
C THR A 81 -37.96 8.50 6.25
N PRO A 82 -38.87 7.72 5.64
CA PRO A 82 -38.61 6.32 5.36
C PRO A 82 -37.69 6.17 4.13
N PRO A 83 -36.86 5.13 4.04
CA PRO A 83 -35.98 4.87 2.90
C PRO A 83 -36.74 4.28 1.69
N PHE A 84 -38.04 4.59 1.53
CA PHE A 84 -38.89 3.89 0.57
C PHE A 84 -38.71 4.42 -0.85
N GLU A 85 -38.71 3.50 -1.80
CA GLU A 85 -38.58 3.76 -3.23
C GLU A 85 -39.86 3.50 -4.01
N LYS A 86 -40.08 4.28 -5.07
CA LYS A 86 -41.21 4.08 -5.96
C LYS A 86 -41.08 2.72 -6.66
N GLY A 87 -42.19 2.00 -6.78
CA GLY A 87 -42.22 0.67 -7.40
C GLY A 87 -41.74 -0.47 -6.52
N ILE A 88 -41.26 -0.20 -5.29
CA ILE A 88 -40.89 -1.21 -4.32
C ILE A 88 -41.96 -1.30 -3.22
N THR A 89 -42.29 -2.53 -2.83
CA THR A 89 -43.20 -2.79 -1.70
C THR A 89 -42.38 -2.98 -0.43
N TYR A 90 -42.74 -2.24 0.61
CA TYR A 90 -42.14 -2.32 1.93
C TYR A 90 -43.16 -2.85 2.94
N ASN A 91 -42.76 -3.80 3.76
CA ASN A 91 -43.50 -4.24 4.93
C ASN A 91 -42.87 -3.61 6.17
N VAL A 92 -43.69 -2.94 6.98
CA VAL A 92 -43.26 -2.36 8.25
C VAL A 92 -43.94 -3.11 9.38
N THR A 93 -43.17 -3.57 10.35
CA THR A 93 -43.66 -4.08 11.64
C THR A 93 -43.14 -3.20 12.78
N ALA A 94 -43.88 -3.14 13.88
CA ALA A 94 -43.49 -2.45 15.11
C ALA A 94 -44.28 -3.00 16.29
N TRP A 95 -43.66 -3.11 17.46
CA TRP A 95 -44.36 -3.41 18.69
C TRP A 95 -44.76 -2.12 19.39
N ALA A 96 -46.02 -2.02 19.83
CA ALA A 96 -46.54 -0.85 20.52
C ALA A 96 -47.25 -1.22 21.83
N ARG A 97 -47.14 -0.34 22.82
CA ARG A 97 -47.83 -0.49 24.12
C ARG A 97 -48.19 0.88 24.66
N ALA A 98 -49.35 1.05 25.31
CA ALA A 98 -49.65 2.31 25.98
C ALA A 98 -48.80 2.46 27.26
N LEU A 99 -48.48 3.69 27.66
CA LEU A 99 -47.79 3.91 28.94
C LEU A 99 -48.66 3.44 30.14
N PRO A 100 -48.08 3.03 31.27
CA PRO A 100 -48.82 2.62 32.46
C PRO A 100 -49.91 3.63 32.85
N GLY A 101 -51.16 3.14 33.01
CA GLY A 101 -52.31 3.94 33.40
C GLY A 101 -52.99 4.72 32.27
N GLN A 102 -52.51 4.63 31.02
CA GLN A 102 -53.17 5.25 29.87
C GLN A 102 -54.40 4.44 29.43
N PRO A 103 -55.48 5.10 28.97
CA PRO A 103 -56.65 4.41 28.43
C PRO A 103 -56.30 3.67 27.13
N SER A 104 -57.07 2.63 26.82
CA SER A 104 -56.93 1.92 25.54
C SER A 104 -57.12 2.88 24.36
N SER A 105 -56.26 2.76 23.35
CA SER A 105 -56.30 3.60 22.16
C SER A 105 -55.79 2.83 20.94
N THR A 106 -56.04 3.34 19.74
CA THR A 106 -55.51 2.73 18.52
C THR A 106 -54.27 3.48 18.10
N VAL A 107 -53.11 2.83 18.14
CA VAL A 107 -51.88 3.36 17.54
C VAL A 107 -51.84 2.94 16.07
N ALA A 108 -51.61 3.91 15.19
CA ALA A 108 -51.63 3.75 13.75
C ALA A 108 -50.27 4.11 13.16
N LEU A 109 -49.80 3.29 12.23
CA LEU A 109 -48.72 3.58 11.30
C LEU A 109 -49.32 4.26 10.06
N THR A 110 -48.90 5.49 9.78
CA THR A 110 -49.44 6.31 8.69
C THR A 110 -48.31 6.85 7.83
N MET A 111 -48.50 6.84 6.51
CA MET A 111 -47.63 7.52 5.55
C MET A 111 -48.21 8.89 5.18
N GLU A 112 -47.44 9.95 5.40
CA GLU A 112 -47.65 11.25 4.77
C GLU A 112 -46.87 11.27 3.45
N ARG A 113 -47.57 11.39 2.31
CA ARG A 113 -46.98 11.39 0.96
C ARG A 113 -47.35 12.67 0.22
N THR A 114 -46.38 13.35 -0.39
CA THR A 114 -46.65 14.47 -1.31
C THR A 114 -46.05 14.16 -2.69
N PRO A 115 -46.87 13.79 -3.69
CA PRO A 115 -46.39 13.58 -5.05
C PRO A 115 -45.82 14.86 -5.67
N SER A 116 -44.82 14.73 -6.54
CA SER A 116 -44.25 15.85 -7.29
C SER A 116 -45.33 16.54 -8.13
N GLY A 117 -45.52 17.85 -7.92
CA GLY A 117 -46.60 18.63 -8.53
C GLY A 117 -48.01 18.33 -7.99
N GLY A 118 -48.14 17.55 -6.91
CA GLY A 118 -49.41 17.16 -6.29
C GLY A 118 -49.64 17.75 -4.89
N SER A 119 -50.73 17.32 -4.24
CA SER A 119 -51.07 17.67 -2.85
C SER A 119 -50.79 16.51 -1.89
N THR A 120 -50.49 16.83 -0.64
CA THR A 120 -50.19 15.85 0.41
C THR A 120 -51.37 14.94 0.73
N THR A 121 -51.12 13.63 0.83
CA THR A 121 -52.05 12.59 1.26
C THR A 121 -51.55 11.94 2.56
N TYR A 122 -52.49 11.41 3.36
CA TYR A 122 -52.21 10.69 4.61
C TYR A 122 -52.84 9.30 4.51
N GLU A 123 -52.00 8.28 4.41
CA GLU A 123 -52.37 6.92 4.03
C GLU A 123 -52.07 6.00 5.22
N ARG A 124 -53.10 5.47 5.88
CA ARG A 124 -52.91 4.57 7.03
C ARG A 124 -52.46 3.20 6.54
N ILE A 125 -51.28 2.78 6.96
CA ILE A 125 -50.58 1.56 6.51
C ILE A 125 -50.95 0.37 7.42
N GLY A 126 -50.97 0.60 8.73
CA GLY A 126 -51.27 -0.41 9.74
C GLY A 126 -51.80 0.23 11.02
N ALA A 127 -52.51 -0.52 11.85
CA ALA A 127 -52.97 -0.04 13.15
C ALA A 127 -53.30 -1.19 14.09
N ALA A 128 -53.08 -0.99 15.39
CA ALA A 128 -53.49 -1.93 16.43
C ALA A 128 -54.07 -1.18 17.64
N THR A 129 -55.01 -1.81 18.33
CA THR A 129 -55.48 -1.32 19.63
C THR A 129 -54.45 -1.67 20.70
N VAL A 130 -53.84 -0.65 21.30
CA VAL A 130 -52.88 -0.78 22.38
C VAL A 130 -53.57 -0.61 23.74
N THR A 131 -53.00 -1.26 24.74
CA THR A 131 -53.33 -1.07 26.16
C THR A 131 -52.03 -0.96 26.94
N ASP A 132 -52.10 -0.61 28.22
CA ASP A 132 -50.93 -0.60 29.09
C ASP A 132 -50.54 -2.00 29.61
N ALA A 133 -51.30 -3.04 29.27
CA ALA A 133 -51.11 -4.39 29.79
C ALA A 133 -50.08 -5.23 29.00
N ALA A 134 -49.99 -5.05 27.68
CA ALA A 134 -49.15 -5.88 26.81
C ALA A 134 -48.71 -5.14 25.55
N TRP A 135 -47.56 -5.56 25.00
CA TRP A 135 -47.11 -5.18 23.67
C TRP A 135 -47.97 -5.84 22.59
N VAL A 136 -48.30 -5.09 21.55
CA VAL A 136 -49.04 -5.57 20.37
C VAL A 136 -48.31 -5.15 19.10
N GLU A 137 -48.26 -6.06 18.14
CA GLU A 137 -47.62 -5.80 16.85
C GLU A 137 -48.55 -4.98 15.94
N ILE A 138 -48.00 -3.94 15.33
CA ILE A 138 -48.56 -3.17 14.24
C ILE A 138 -47.81 -3.59 12.98
N SER A 139 -48.53 -4.00 11.94
CA SER A 139 -47.94 -4.39 10.66
C SER A 139 -48.71 -3.78 9.49
N GLY A 140 -48.02 -3.45 8.41
CA GLY A 140 -48.65 -3.10 7.14
C GLY A 140 -47.65 -2.96 5.98
N ALA A 141 -48.19 -3.07 4.76
CA ALA A 141 -47.43 -2.99 3.52
C ALA A 141 -47.68 -1.64 2.82
N TYR A 142 -46.65 -1.06 2.22
CA TYR A 142 -46.75 0.21 1.50
C TYR A 142 -45.93 0.21 0.21
N SER A 143 -46.50 0.74 -0.86
CA SER A 143 -45.82 1.01 -2.13
C SER A 143 -46.43 2.24 -2.81
N PHE A 144 -45.65 2.90 -3.66
CA PHE A 144 -46.07 4.10 -4.38
C PHE A 144 -45.41 4.14 -5.76
N SER A 145 -45.99 4.87 -6.73
CA SER A 145 -45.57 4.81 -8.14
C SER A 145 -45.10 6.14 -8.75
N VAL A 146 -45.27 7.24 -8.03
CA VAL A 146 -44.93 8.60 -8.50
C VAL A 146 -43.90 9.20 -7.56
N ASP A 147 -42.92 9.93 -8.08
CA ASP A 147 -41.94 10.65 -7.26
C ASP A 147 -42.66 11.48 -6.20
N SER A 148 -42.31 11.26 -4.93
CA SER A 148 -43.02 11.82 -3.80
C SER A 148 -42.07 12.12 -2.64
N THR A 149 -42.36 13.15 -1.85
CA THR A 149 -41.79 13.25 -0.50
C THR A 149 -42.59 12.36 0.44
N LEU A 150 -41.90 11.69 1.36
CA LEU A 150 -42.49 10.72 2.29
C LEU A 150 -42.12 11.05 3.73
N ASN A 151 -43.07 10.80 4.63
CA ASN A 151 -42.86 10.86 6.07
C ASN A 151 -43.71 9.78 6.74
N LEU A 152 -43.05 8.78 7.33
CA LEU A 152 -43.69 7.66 8.01
C LEU A 152 -43.83 8.02 9.49
N TYR A 153 -45.02 7.83 10.06
CA TYR A 153 -45.23 8.22 11.45
C TYR A 153 -46.21 7.32 12.19
N PHE A 154 -46.04 7.26 13.51
CA PHE A 154 -46.98 6.65 14.43
C PHE A 154 -47.81 7.72 15.12
N GLU A 155 -49.11 7.54 15.14
CA GLU A 155 -50.09 8.40 15.79
C GLU A 155 -51.07 7.56 16.61
N SER A 156 -51.88 8.17 17.47
CA SER A 156 -52.89 7.44 18.26
C SER A 156 -54.23 8.14 18.24
N SER A 157 -55.31 7.36 18.19
CA SER A 157 -56.68 7.89 18.16
C SER A 157 -57.06 8.71 19.41
N GLY A 158 -56.38 8.51 20.54
CA GLY A 158 -56.51 9.34 21.73
C GLY A 158 -55.53 10.53 21.71
N ASP A 159 -56.05 11.74 21.90
CA ASP A 159 -55.30 13.00 21.79
C ASP A 159 -54.11 13.10 22.75
N THR A 160 -54.24 12.52 23.96
CA THR A 160 -53.24 12.61 25.03
C THR A 160 -52.59 11.28 25.39
N VAL A 161 -52.92 10.19 24.68
CA VAL A 161 -52.45 8.85 25.03
C VAL A 161 -50.97 8.71 24.69
N ALA A 162 -50.13 8.57 25.71
CA ALA A 162 -48.72 8.26 25.51
C ALA A 162 -48.51 6.77 25.24
N PHE A 163 -47.55 6.43 24.38
CA PHE A 163 -47.25 5.05 24.01
C PHE A 163 -45.75 4.81 23.83
N TYR A 164 -45.37 3.55 23.97
CA TYR A 164 -44.06 3.01 23.62
C TYR A 164 -44.09 2.39 22.23
N LEU A 165 -42.95 2.43 21.55
CA LEU A 165 -42.65 1.68 20.34
C LEU A 165 -41.36 0.89 20.53
N ASP A 166 -41.29 -0.30 19.94
CA ASP A 166 -40.10 -1.13 19.95
C ASP A 166 -40.01 -2.02 18.70
N ASP A 167 -38.81 -2.52 18.41
CA ASP A 167 -38.50 -3.45 17.31
C ASP A 167 -39.19 -3.05 15.99
N VAL A 168 -38.98 -1.80 15.55
CA VAL A 168 -39.54 -1.34 14.28
C VAL A 168 -38.70 -1.92 13.14
N VAL A 169 -39.28 -2.81 12.34
CA VAL A 169 -38.59 -3.46 11.22
C VAL A 169 -39.23 -3.07 9.91
N VAL A 170 -38.44 -2.49 9.00
CA VAL A 170 -38.80 -2.28 7.61
C VAL A 170 -38.16 -3.39 6.79
N SER A 171 -38.95 -4.09 5.99
CA SER A 171 -38.48 -5.12 5.06
C SER A 171 -39.04 -4.91 3.65
N SER A 172 -38.43 -5.50 2.64
CA SER A 172 -38.88 -5.41 1.25
C SER A 172 -38.66 -6.72 0.48
N ASP A 173 -39.43 -6.92 -0.58
CA ASP A 173 -39.31 -8.07 -1.50
C ASP A 173 -38.05 -7.98 -2.40
N SER A 174 -37.36 -6.84 -2.40
CA SER A 174 -36.11 -6.60 -3.11
C SER A 174 -35.19 -5.71 -2.28
N ASP A 175 -33.87 -5.85 -2.40
CA ASP A 175 -32.92 -5.01 -1.67
C ASP A 175 -32.74 -3.65 -2.41
N PRO A 176 -33.36 -2.55 -1.95
CA PRO A 176 -33.20 -1.23 -2.54
C PRO A 176 -31.75 -0.76 -2.50
N THR A 177 -30.94 -1.24 -1.55
CA THR A 177 -29.52 -0.90 -1.50
C THR A 177 -28.75 -1.47 -2.70
N GLN A 178 -29.28 -2.42 -3.44
CA GLN A 178 -28.60 -2.99 -4.63
C GLN A 178 -29.12 -2.41 -5.95
N SER A 179 -30.21 -1.64 -5.93
CA SER A 179 -30.83 -1.04 -7.12
C SER A 179 -30.04 0.14 -7.71
N GLY A 180 -29.09 0.70 -6.94
CA GLY A 180 -28.34 1.88 -7.31
C GLY A 180 -29.17 3.18 -7.30
N LEU A 181 -28.58 4.25 -7.83
CA LEU A 181 -29.21 5.56 -7.99
C LEU A 181 -28.56 6.31 -9.16
N VAL A 182 -29.35 6.90 -10.04
CA VAL A 182 -28.88 7.75 -11.14
C VAL A 182 -29.63 9.08 -11.13
N THR A 183 -28.93 10.18 -11.41
CA THR A 183 -29.55 11.49 -11.69
C THR A 183 -28.91 12.11 -12.94
N ASP A 184 -29.73 12.32 -13.96
CA ASP A 184 -29.40 12.88 -15.29
C ASP A 184 -30.01 14.28 -15.52
N PHE A 185 -30.80 14.79 -14.56
CA PHE A 185 -31.46 16.09 -14.57
C PHE A 185 -32.44 16.38 -15.73
N GLU A 186 -32.64 15.44 -16.67
CA GLU A 186 -33.43 15.60 -17.90
C GLU A 186 -34.92 15.91 -17.65
N THR A 187 -35.40 15.69 -16.44
CA THR A 187 -36.74 16.10 -15.99
C THR A 187 -36.89 17.62 -15.80
N GLY A 188 -35.80 18.39 -15.91
CA GLY A 188 -35.77 19.82 -15.59
C GLY A 188 -35.86 20.11 -14.09
N ALA A 189 -35.57 19.12 -13.24
CA ALA A 189 -35.61 19.21 -11.79
C ALA A 189 -34.28 18.73 -11.18
N ALA A 190 -34.01 19.14 -9.94
CA ALA A 190 -32.78 18.76 -9.23
C ALA A 190 -32.72 17.28 -8.79
N GLN A 191 -33.73 16.46 -9.10
CA GLN A 191 -33.78 15.01 -8.83
C GLN A 191 -33.34 14.59 -7.42
N GLY A 192 -33.73 15.39 -6.42
CA GLY A 192 -33.47 15.15 -5.00
C GLY A 192 -32.07 15.51 -4.52
N TRP A 193 -31.30 16.26 -5.32
CA TRP A 193 -30.16 17.03 -4.83
C TRP A 193 -30.64 18.27 -4.07
N ALA A 194 -29.97 18.56 -2.95
CA ALA A 194 -30.27 19.67 -2.06
C ALA A 194 -29.02 20.53 -1.83
N PRO A 195 -29.17 21.85 -1.60
CA PRO A 195 -28.05 22.72 -1.33
C PRO A 195 -27.41 22.38 0.02
N ARG A 196 -26.08 22.28 0.03
CA ARG A 196 -25.23 22.23 1.23
C ARG A 196 -24.64 23.62 1.46
N GLY A 197 -24.79 24.12 2.68
CA GLY A 197 -24.37 25.48 3.04
C GLY A 197 -25.18 26.55 2.31
N SER A 198 -24.53 27.59 1.80
CA SER A 198 -25.21 28.71 1.12
C SER A 198 -25.51 28.46 -0.37
N ALA A 199 -25.13 27.30 -0.91
CA ALA A 199 -25.24 27.00 -2.32
C ALA A 199 -26.68 27.15 -2.84
N THR A 200 -26.82 27.54 -4.11
CA THR A 200 -28.09 27.55 -4.84
C THR A 200 -28.00 26.56 -5.99
N LEU A 201 -29.00 25.67 -6.12
CA LEU A 201 -29.06 24.63 -7.14
C LEU A 201 -30.19 24.91 -8.13
N ALA A 202 -29.91 24.80 -9.42
CA ALA A 202 -30.91 24.93 -10.48
C ALA A 202 -30.63 23.97 -11.63
N ALA A 203 -31.62 23.16 -12.00
CA ALA A 203 -31.55 22.42 -13.26
C ALA A 203 -31.55 23.42 -14.43
N SER A 204 -30.61 23.25 -15.35
CA SER A 204 -30.28 24.28 -16.33
C SER A 204 -29.90 23.66 -17.68
N THR A 205 -30.36 24.29 -18.76
CA THR A 205 -29.96 23.94 -20.13
C THR A 205 -28.68 24.66 -20.58
N ALA A 206 -28.06 25.46 -19.71
CA ALA A 206 -26.86 26.23 -20.04
C ALA A 206 -25.60 25.36 -20.14
N ALA A 207 -25.56 24.27 -19.38
CA ALA A 207 -24.49 23.28 -19.41
C ALA A 207 -25.07 21.91 -19.04
N ALA A 208 -24.83 20.93 -19.90
CA ALA A 208 -25.14 19.51 -19.68
C ALA A 208 -23.96 18.70 -20.26
N HIS A 209 -23.65 17.57 -19.65
CA HIS A 209 -22.67 16.60 -20.14
C HIS A 209 -23.33 15.69 -21.19
N ALA A 210 -24.49 15.14 -20.86
CA ALA A 210 -25.36 14.40 -21.76
C ALA A 210 -26.77 15.00 -21.71
N GLY A 211 -27.59 14.73 -22.74
CA GLY A 211 -28.96 15.25 -22.76
C GLY A 211 -29.06 16.78 -22.89
N SER A 212 -30.04 17.37 -22.22
CA SER A 212 -30.42 18.78 -22.34
C SER A 212 -30.27 19.57 -21.04
N TYR A 213 -30.19 18.93 -19.88
CA TYR A 213 -30.14 19.57 -18.57
C TYR A 213 -28.98 19.04 -17.73
N GLY A 214 -28.23 19.95 -17.12
CA GLY A 214 -27.36 19.66 -15.97
C GLY A 214 -27.84 20.41 -14.73
N LEU A 215 -27.10 20.29 -13.62
CA LEU A 215 -27.38 21.00 -12.37
C LEU A 215 -26.34 22.09 -12.10
N ALA A 216 -26.76 23.35 -12.22
CA ALA A 216 -25.92 24.51 -11.92
C ALA A 216 -25.84 24.77 -10.42
N VAL A 217 -24.63 25.03 -9.92
CA VAL A 217 -24.30 25.32 -8.51
C VAL A 217 -23.72 26.73 -8.41
N SER A 218 -24.34 27.59 -7.60
CA SER A 218 -23.94 28.99 -7.43
C SER A 218 -24.08 29.46 -5.99
N ASN A 219 -23.76 30.73 -5.71
CA ASN A 219 -23.88 31.37 -4.38
C ASN A 219 -23.16 30.63 -3.24
N ARG A 220 -22.01 30.02 -3.55
CA ARG A 220 -21.16 29.35 -2.56
C ARG A 220 -20.42 30.40 -1.73
N SER A 221 -20.29 30.14 -0.43
CA SER A 221 -19.61 30.98 0.57
C SER A 221 -18.40 30.29 1.20
N ALA A 222 -18.31 28.96 1.09
CA ALA A 222 -17.18 28.15 1.51
C ALA A 222 -16.85 27.05 0.48
N SER A 223 -15.64 26.48 0.58
CA SER A 223 -15.18 25.41 -0.32
C SER A 223 -16.00 24.12 -0.19
N TRP A 224 -16.66 23.92 0.94
CA TRP A 224 -17.51 22.76 1.22
C TRP A 224 -18.98 22.98 0.85
N ASP A 225 -19.38 24.21 0.48
CA ASP A 225 -20.72 24.49 -0.05
C ASP A 225 -20.87 23.81 -1.41
N GLY A 226 -22.05 23.26 -1.72
CA GLY A 226 -22.24 22.54 -2.97
C GLY A 226 -23.56 21.77 -3.04
N PRO A 227 -23.73 20.92 -4.07
CA PRO A 227 -24.87 20.02 -4.18
C PRO A 227 -24.63 18.78 -3.31
N ALA A 228 -25.64 18.35 -2.55
CA ALA A 228 -25.63 17.13 -1.76
C ALA A 228 -26.83 16.23 -2.08
N ARG A 229 -26.61 14.92 -2.18
CA ARG A 229 -27.61 13.89 -2.46
C ARG A 229 -27.70 12.93 -1.29
N ASN A 230 -28.84 12.92 -0.61
CA ASN A 230 -29.14 11.90 0.39
C ASN A 230 -29.19 10.51 -0.28
N ILE A 231 -28.38 9.59 0.21
CA ILE A 231 -28.25 8.21 -0.26
C ILE A 231 -28.45 7.21 0.89
N LEU A 232 -29.03 7.65 2.01
CA LEU A 232 -29.47 6.76 3.08
C LEU A 232 -30.47 5.74 2.53
N GLY A 233 -30.27 4.45 2.86
CA GLY A 233 -31.07 3.35 2.32
C GLY A 233 -30.70 2.92 0.89
N LYS A 234 -29.77 3.63 0.23
CA LYS A 234 -29.19 3.22 -1.06
C LYS A 234 -27.90 2.42 -0.92
N MET A 235 -27.38 2.30 0.30
CA MET A 235 -26.17 1.57 0.61
C MET A 235 -26.38 0.66 1.82
N ALA A 236 -26.02 -0.62 1.69
CA ALA A 236 -25.99 -1.55 2.80
C ALA A 236 -24.66 -1.46 3.56
N LYS A 237 -24.70 -1.63 4.89
CA LYS A 237 -23.50 -1.72 5.72
C LYS A 237 -22.70 -2.97 5.29
N GLY A 238 -21.40 -2.79 5.07
CA GLY A 238 -20.49 -3.82 4.58
C GLY A 238 -20.47 -4.01 3.06
N SER A 239 -21.34 -3.31 2.32
CA SER A 239 -21.40 -3.40 0.85
C SER A 239 -20.62 -2.29 0.18
N LYS A 240 -19.97 -2.62 -0.95
CA LYS A 240 -19.14 -1.72 -1.76
C LYS A 240 -19.94 -1.14 -2.93
N TYR A 241 -19.71 0.14 -3.23
CA TYR A 241 -20.40 0.86 -4.30
C TYR A 241 -19.42 1.70 -5.11
N ALA A 242 -19.63 1.80 -6.42
CA ALA A 242 -19.03 2.82 -7.27
C ALA A 242 -19.88 4.10 -7.24
N LEU A 243 -19.23 5.25 -7.05
CA LEU A 243 -19.85 6.56 -7.20
C LEU A 243 -19.17 7.31 -8.33
N GLU A 244 -19.95 7.88 -9.23
CA GLU A 244 -19.46 8.69 -10.35
C GLU A 244 -20.31 9.95 -10.52
N VAL A 245 -19.69 11.06 -10.92
CA VAL A 245 -20.38 12.30 -11.30
C VAL A 245 -19.53 13.08 -12.31
N TRP A 246 -20.17 13.65 -13.32
CA TRP A 246 -19.52 14.59 -14.22
C TRP A 246 -19.61 16.00 -13.65
N VAL A 247 -18.48 16.72 -13.67
CA VAL A 247 -18.39 18.10 -13.19
C VAL A 247 -17.77 19.01 -14.25
N ARG A 248 -18.21 20.27 -14.28
CA ARG A 248 -17.67 21.29 -15.19
C ARG A 248 -17.59 22.63 -14.48
N THR A 249 -16.57 23.41 -14.83
CA THR A 249 -16.34 24.73 -14.22
C THR A 249 -16.15 25.78 -15.31
N ALA A 250 -16.62 27.01 -15.07
CA ALA A 250 -16.37 28.12 -16.01
C ALA A 250 -14.95 28.69 -15.87
N THR A 251 -14.36 28.55 -14.69
CA THR A 251 -12.98 28.93 -14.37
C THR A 251 -12.30 27.71 -13.78
N ALA A 252 -11.03 27.48 -14.15
CA ALA A 252 -10.30 26.31 -13.68
C ALA A 252 -10.24 26.27 -12.15
N GLN A 253 -10.59 25.12 -11.57
CA GLN A 253 -10.57 24.86 -10.13
C GLN A 253 -10.54 23.34 -9.88
N ASN A 254 -10.30 22.94 -8.63
CA ASN A 254 -10.28 21.54 -8.24
C ASN A 254 -11.60 21.17 -7.56
N LEU A 255 -12.22 20.07 -7.99
CA LEU A 255 -13.46 19.54 -7.39
C LEU A 255 -13.28 18.08 -6.95
N GLY A 256 -13.86 17.72 -5.82
CA GLY A 256 -13.84 16.36 -5.26
C GLY A 256 -15.25 15.84 -4.97
N LEU A 257 -15.36 14.52 -4.84
CA LEU A 257 -16.58 13.82 -4.46
C LEU A 257 -16.39 13.23 -3.05
N SER A 258 -17.34 13.48 -2.16
CA SER A 258 -17.24 13.14 -0.75
C SER A 258 -18.54 12.55 -0.22
N ILE A 259 -18.43 11.87 0.92
CA ILE A 259 -19.54 11.32 1.70
C ILE A 259 -19.58 12.04 3.05
N GLU A 260 -20.77 12.46 3.45
CA GLU A 260 -21.09 12.83 4.81
C GLU A 260 -21.93 11.71 5.43
N ARG A 261 -21.46 11.17 6.54
CA ARG A 261 -22.22 10.25 7.38
C ARG A 261 -22.44 10.90 8.74
N ARG A 262 -23.58 10.61 9.38
CA ARG A 262 -23.82 11.02 10.76
C ARG A 262 -24.34 9.85 11.58
N LEU A 263 -24.03 9.90 12.86
CA LEU A 263 -24.61 9.04 13.88
C LEU A 263 -24.90 9.91 15.10
N ALA A 264 -26.15 9.86 15.58
CA ALA A 264 -26.64 10.70 16.68
C ALA A 264 -26.34 12.20 16.48
N GLY A 265 -26.43 12.66 15.23
CA GLY A 265 -26.14 14.04 14.84
C GLY A 265 -24.65 14.41 14.75
N THR A 266 -23.72 13.50 15.05
CA THR A 266 -22.27 13.75 14.91
C THR A 266 -21.83 13.45 13.49
N PRO A 267 -21.30 14.43 12.73
CA PRO A 267 -20.89 14.21 11.36
C PRO A 267 -19.47 13.65 11.25
N SER A 268 -19.26 12.85 10.21
CA SER A 268 -17.95 12.41 9.74
C SER A 268 -17.93 12.47 8.21
N TYR A 269 -16.76 12.80 7.66
CA TYR A 269 -16.58 13.14 6.26
C TYR A 269 -15.50 12.27 5.65
N GLU A 270 -15.78 11.71 4.48
CA GLU A 270 -14.86 10.80 3.78
C GLU A 270 -14.76 11.18 2.31
N ARG A 271 -13.56 11.11 1.76
CA ARG A 271 -13.29 11.43 0.37
C ARG A 271 -13.47 10.18 -0.48
N VAL A 272 -14.34 10.26 -1.50
CA VAL A 272 -14.52 9.19 -2.49
C VAL A 272 -13.62 9.42 -3.71
N ALA A 273 -13.54 10.66 -4.18
CA ALA A 273 -12.60 11.08 -5.21
C ALA A 273 -11.90 12.37 -4.77
N ALA A 274 -10.56 12.35 -4.71
CA ALA A 274 -9.74 13.49 -4.34
C ALA A 274 -9.99 14.70 -5.26
N PRO A 275 -9.79 15.94 -4.79
CA PRO A 275 -9.97 17.11 -5.63
C PRO A 275 -9.13 17.03 -6.91
N THR A 276 -9.81 16.97 -8.04
CA THR A 276 -9.20 16.80 -9.37
C THR A 276 -9.20 18.14 -10.11
N PRO A 277 -8.08 18.56 -10.74
CA PRO A 277 -8.05 19.76 -11.55
C PRO A 277 -9.01 19.71 -12.74
N ILE A 278 -9.96 20.65 -12.80
CA ILE A 278 -10.95 20.76 -13.87
C ILE A 278 -10.60 21.97 -14.73
N ALA A 279 -10.30 21.73 -16.01
CA ALA A 279 -10.04 22.80 -16.96
C ALA A 279 -11.32 23.59 -17.27
N ALA A 280 -11.19 24.90 -17.48
CA ALA A 280 -12.33 25.77 -17.76
C ALA A 280 -13.10 25.30 -19.00
N GLY A 281 -14.41 25.08 -18.83
CA GLY A 281 -15.35 24.68 -19.87
C GLY A 281 -15.37 23.18 -20.18
N VAL A 282 -14.52 22.37 -19.55
CA VAL A 282 -14.39 20.93 -19.82
C VAL A 282 -15.18 20.12 -18.77
N TRP A 283 -15.93 19.13 -19.24
CA TRP A 283 -16.54 18.12 -18.37
C TRP A 283 -15.50 17.08 -17.97
N THR A 284 -15.41 16.79 -16.67
CA THR A 284 -14.48 15.81 -16.11
C THR A 284 -15.24 14.91 -15.14
N LYS A 285 -14.98 13.60 -15.21
CA LYS A 285 -15.62 12.63 -14.31
C LYS A 285 -14.84 12.53 -13.01
N LEU A 286 -15.54 12.70 -11.89
CA LEU A 286 -15.07 12.31 -10.57
C LEU A 286 -15.62 10.92 -10.28
N SER A 287 -14.76 9.97 -9.90
CA SER A 287 -15.17 8.59 -9.63
C SER A 287 -14.34 7.95 -8.53
N GLY A 288 -14.97 7.10 -7.72
CA GLY A 288 -14.30 6.29 -6.70
C GLY A 288 -15.23 5.19 -6.18
N THR A 289 -14.74 4.38 -5.24
CA THR A 289 -15.56 3.38 -4.56
C THR A 289 -15.69 3.70 -3.08
N TYR A 290 -16.79 3.27 -2.46
CA TYR A 290 -17.06 3.48 -1.06
C TYR A 290 -17.75 2.25 -0.45
N THR A 291 -17.29 1.83 0.73
CA THR A 291 -17.89 0.76 1.53
C THR A 291 -18.42 1.35 2.82
N LEU A 292 -19.73 1.22 3.07
CA LEU A 292 -20.34 1.73 4.30
C LEU A 292 -19.98 0.82 5.48
N ALA A 293 -18.98 1.19 6.28
CA ALA A 293 -18.51 0.37 7.40
C ALA A 293 -19.12 0.75 8.77
N HIS A 294 -19.76 1.91 8.86
CA HIS A 294 -20.20 2.51 10.11
C HIS A 294 -21.73 2.47 10.24
N ASP A 295 -22.21 2.42 11.48
CA ASP A 295 -23.62 2.68 11.78
C ASP A 295 -23.93 4.15 11.52
N ILE A 296 -25.10 4.41 10.94
CA ILE A 296 -25.50 5.73 10.45
C ILE A 296 -26.98 5.99 10.66
N ASP A 297 -27.33 7.26 10.90
CA ASP A 297 -28.70 7.79 10.80
C ASP A 297 -28.87 8.81 9.67
N PHE A 298 -27.75 9.19 9.02
CA PHE A 298 -27.71 10.06 7.85
C PHE A 298 -26.55 9.65 6.93
N LEU A 299 -26.79 9.68 5.61
CA LEU A 299 -25.76 9.46 4.60
C LEU A 299 -26.03 10.31 3.35
N SER A 300 -25.03 11.06 2.92
CA SER A 300 -25.14 11.90 1.73
C SER A 300 -23.84 11.90 0.93
N ALA A 301 -23.94 11.74 -0.39
CA ALA A 301 -22.87 12.09 -1.31
C ALA A 301 -22.92 13.59 -1.61
N TYR A 302 -21.78 14.26 -1.81
CA TYR A 302 -21.74 15.67 -2.18
C TYR A 302 -20.48 16.03 -2.96
N VAL A 303 -20.58 17.07 -3.80
CA VAL A 303 -19.45 17.62 -4.56
C VAL A 303 -18.98 18.91 -3.90
N GLU A 304 -17.68 19.05 -3.72
CA GLU A 304 -17.07 20.23 -3.11
C GLU A 304 -15.80 20.66 -3.83
N SER A 305 -15.34 21.89 -3.57
CA SER A 305 -14.05 22.35 -4.07
C SER A 305 -12.96 22.18 -3.01
N ASP A 306 -11.72 22.02 -3.46
CA ASP A 306 -10.56 22.01 -2.55
C ASP A 306 -10.45 23.35 -1.80
N THR A 307 -10.55 24.44 -2.57
CA THR A 307 -10.52 25.82 -2.08
C THR A 307 -11.53 26.69 -2.82
N GLY A 308 -11.76 27.90 -2.31
CA GLY A 308 -12.56 28.93 -2.98
C GLY A 308 -14.06 28.63 -3.04
N THR A 309 -14.79 29.49 -3.76
CA THR A 309 -16.26 29.52 -3.81
C THR A 309 -16.81 29.62 -5.22
N LEU A 310 -16.00 29.28 -6.22
CA LEU A 310 -16.39 29.41 -7.62
C LEU A 310 -17.57 28.48 -7.95
N PRO A 311 -18.51 28.94 -8.80
CA PRO A 311 -19.63 28.13 -9.26
C PRO A 311 -19.15 26.98 -10.16
N PHE A 312 -19.95 25.94 -10.23
CA PHE A 312 -19.72 24.78 -11.09
C PHE A 312 -21.04 24.12 -11.49
N ASP A 313 -20.98 23.23 -12.47
CA ASP A 313 -22.10 22.43 -12.94
C ASP A 313 -21.80 20.95 -12.63
N ILE A 314 -22.84 20.18 -12.29
CA ILE A 314 -22.75 18.71 -12.20
C ILE A 314 -23.75 18.05 -13.14
N ASP A 315 -23.45 16.83 -13.56
CA ASP A 315 -24.33 16.02 -14.40
C ASP A 315 -24.07 14.52 -14.22
N ASP A 316 -25.00 13.67 -14.67
CA ASP A 316 -24.83 12.22 -14.80
C ASP A 316 -24.25 11.54 -13.54
N PHE A 317 -24.83 11.81 -12.37
CA PHE A 317 -24.41 11.12 -11.14
C PHE A 317 -24.93 9.68 -11.14
N SER A 318 -24.08 8.74 -10.74
CA SER A 318 -24.47 7.36 -10.49
C SER A 318 -23.87 6.81 -9.19
N LEU A 319 -24.66 5.95 -8.53
CA LEU A 319 -24.28 5.09 -7.41
C LEU A 319 -24.63 3.66 -7.82
N THR A 320 -23.63 2.79 -7.91
CA THR A 320 -23.79 1.42 -8.41
C THR A 320 -23.25 0.41 -7.40
N TYR A 321 -24.08 -0.56 -7.01
CA TYR A 321 -23.66 -1.66 -6.14
C TYR A 321 -22.62 -2.55 -6.83
N ILE A 322 -21.55 -2.88 -6.11
CA ILE A 322 -20.51 -3.80 -6.56
C ILE A 322 -20.67 -5.08 -5.75
N ALA A 323 -21.19 -6.12 -6.40
CA ALA A 323 -21.30 -7.43 -5.78
C ALA A 323 -19.89 -7.98 -5.44
N PRO A 324 -19.61 -8.34 -4.18
CA PRO A 324 -18.32 -8.88 -3.81
C PRO A 324 -18.16 -10.28 -4.39
N LYS A 325 -16.95 -10.58 -4.87
CA LYS A 325 -16.58 -11.94 -5.23
C LYS A 325 -16.37 -12.76 -3.95
N PRO A 326 -16.96 -13.96 -3.82
CA PRO A 326 -16.72 -14.79 -2.65
C PRO A 326 -15.25 -15.14 -2.47
N ILE A 327 -14.80 -15.27 -1.23
CA ILE A 327 -13.43 -15.76 -0.96
C ILE A 327 -13.25 -17.19 -1.46
N GLN A 328 -12.01 -17.54 -1.81
CA GLN A 328 -11.64 -18.92 -2.12
C GLN A 328 -11.56 -19.72 -0.82
N THR A 329 -12.44 -20.69 -0.64
CA THR A 329 -12.50 -21.51 0.59
C THR A 329 -11.73 -22.83 0.46
N ASP A 330 -11.42 -23.25 -0.77
CA ASP A 330 -10.78 -24.51 -1.16
C ASP A 330 -9.25 -24.44 -1.24
N ILE A 331 -8.64 -23.28 -0.96
CA ILE A 331 -7.20 -23.10 -0.82
C ILE A 331 -6.75 -23.26 0.65
N PRO A 332 -5.47 -23.58 0.93
CA PRO A 332 -4.95 -23.61 2.30
C PRO A 332 -5.14 -22.27 3.03
N SER A 333 -5.34 -22.33 4.35
CA SER A 333 -5.28 -21.15 5.19
C SER A 333 -3.82 -20.74 5.37
N LEU A 334 -3.47 -19.44 5.27
CA LEU A 334 -2.05 -19.04 5.31
C LEU A 334 -1.42 -19.35 6.67
N LYS A 335 -2.12 -19.07 7.76
CA LYS A 335 -1.73 -19.44 9.14
C LYS A 335 -1.31 -20.90 9.31
N ASP A 336 -1.99 -21.82 8.62
CA ASP A 336 -1.70 -23.26 8.73
C ASP A 336 -0.44 -23.69 7.92
N THR A 337 0.13 -22.80 7.10
CA THR A 337 1.30 -23.07 6.24
C THR A 337 2.64 -22.56 6.79
N VAL A 338 2.60 -21.93 7.98
CA VAL A 338 3.76 -21.30 8.62
C VAL A 338 3.87 -21.72 10.09
N PRO A 339 5.09 -21.75 10.67
CA PRO A 339 5.32 -22.20 12.05
C PRO A 339 5.29 -21.08 13.12
N PHE A 340 4.78 -19.90 12.78
CA PHE A 340 4.72 -18.69 13.63
C PHE A 340 3.34 -18.04 13.47
N THR A 341 2.95 -17.15 14.39
CA THR A 341 1.69 -16.39 14.30
C THR A 341 1.69 -15.57 13.01
N LEU A 342 0.66 -15.73 12.18
CA LEU A 342 0.50 -14.93 10.97
C LEU A 342 -0.62 -13.91 11.16
N GLY A 343 -0.28 -12.62 11.05
CA GLY A 343 -1.23 -11.52 11.21
C GLY A 343 -1.49 -10.72 9.94
N ALA A 344 -2.54 -9.91 9.97
CA ALA A 344 -2.84 -8.91 8.95
C ALA A 344 -3.17 -7.54 9.58
N ALA A 345 -2.72 -6.46 8.95
CA ALA A 345 -3.26 -5.15 9.25
C ALA A 345 -4.68 -5.00 8.69
N PHE A 346 -5.55 -4.35 9.44
CA PHE A 346 -6.96 -4.21 9.07
C PHE A 346 -7.56 -2.87 9.52
N TYR A 347 -8.78 -2.62 9.07
CA TYR A 347 -9.56 -1.42 9.33
C TYR A 347 -11.03 -1.81 9.47
N ARG A 348 -11.89 -0.87 9.88
CA ARG A 348 -13.28 -1.16 10.23
C ARG A 348 -14.07 -1.82 9.10
N GLY A 349 -13.89 -1.38 7.86
CA GLY A 349 -14.57 -2.00 6.71
C GLY A 349 -14.20 -3.47 6.49
N ALA A 350 -12.99 -3.88 6.87
CA ALA A 350 -12.53 -5.26 6.72
C ALA A 350 -13.15 -6.22 7.76
N THR A 351 -13.84 -5.71 8.79
CA THR A 351 -14.57 -6.51 9.79
C THR A 351 -15.91 -7.04 9.28
N LEU A 352 -16.29 -6.73 8.04
CA LEU A 352 -17.58 -7.06 7.45
C LEU A 352 -17.41 -7.91 6.18
N GLY A 353 -18.49 -8.62 5.82
CA GLY A 353 -18.61 -9.26 4.50
C GLY A 353 -17.52 -10.29 4.19
N GLU A 354 -17.04 -10.28 2.95
CA GLU A 354 -16.03 -11.22 2.46
C GLU A 354 -14.64 -10.95 3.05
N HIS A 355 -14.29 -9.70 3.36
CA HIS A 355 -13.03 -9.38 4.05
C HIS A 355 -12.94 -10.05 5.43
N ALA A 356 -14.01 -10.00 6.23
CA ALA A 356 -14.04 -10.67 7.53
C ALA A 356 -13.82 -12.18 7.42
N LYS A 357 -14.47 -12.81 6.41
CA LYS A 357 -14.29 -14.24 6.12
C LYS A 357 -12.85 -14.53 5.72
N LEU A 358 -12.22 -13.66 4.94
CA LEU A 358 -10.83 -13.81 4.52
C LEU A 358 -9.89 -13.73 5.73
N ILE A 359 -10.08 -12.74 6.61
CA ILE A 359 -9.30 -12.57 7.84
C ILE A 359 -9.34 -13.86 8.67
N ASN A 360 -10.55 -14.31 9.01
CA ASN A 360 -10.77 -15.49 9.86
C ASN A 360 -10.22 -16.78 9.25
N LYS A 361 -10.25 -16.89 7.92
CA LYS A 361 -9.68 -18.03 7.21
C LYS A 361 -8.16 -18.02 7.28
N HIS A 362 -7.50 -16.89 7.02
CA HIS A 362 -6.07 -16.89 6.72
C HIS A 362 -5.14 -16.46 7.85
N TYR A 363 -5.63 -15.79 8.89
CA TYR A 363 -4.79 -15.16 9.91
C TYR A 363 -5.14 -15.58 11.35
N ASP A 364 -4.14 -15.48 12.23
CA ASP A 364 -4.22 -15.69 13.68
C ASP A 364 -4.30 -14.37 14.45
N SER A 365 -3.76 -13.29 13.88
CA SER A 365 -3.64 -12.00 14.54
C SER A 365 -4.05 -10.82 13.64
N VAL A 366 -4.45 -9.71 14.26
CA VAL A 366 -4.78 -8.46 13.57
C VAL A 366 -4.14 -7.25 14.22
N THR A 367 -3.79 -6.25 13.38
CA THR A 367 -3.22 -4.96 13.81
C THR A 367 -4.02 -3.81 13.19
N PRO A 368 -4.56 -2.85 13.95
CA PRO A 368 -5.27 -1.72 13.37
C PRO A 368 -4.29 -0.77 12.68
N GLY A 369 -4.51 -0.47 11.39
CA GLY A 369 -3.56 0.38 10.65
C GLY A 369 -3.47 1.82 11.17
N ASN A 370 -4.54 2.34 11.79
CA ASN A 370 -4.60 3.72 12.31
C ASN A 370 -5.39 3.92 13.60
N ALA A 371 -6.38 3.07 13.90
CA ALA A 371 -7.38 3.34 14.94
C ALA A 371 -6.85 3.40 16.38
N LEU A 372 -5.61 2.96 16.63
CA LEU A 372 -4.94 3.03 17.94
C LEU A 372 -3.69 3.93 17.95
N LYS A 373 -3.48 4.74 16.90
CA LYS A 373 -2.47 5.81 16.92
C LYS A 373 -2.93 6.97 17.80
N TRP A 374 -1.99 7.83 18.23
CA TRP A 374 -2.28 8.90 19.20
C TRP A 374 -3.36 9.87 18.70
N ASP A 375 -3.27 10.33 17.45
CA ASP A 375 -4.27 11.27 16.90
C ASP A 375 -5.69 10.70 16.82
N ALA A 376 -5.81 9.39 16.61
CA ALA A 376 -7.08 8.68 16.57
C ALA A 376 -7.67 8.39 17.96
N THR A 377 -6.83 8.29 18.99
CA THR A 377 -7.24 7.92 20.35
C THR A 377 -7.33 9.10 21.31
N GLU A 378 -6.55 10.17 21.11
CA GLU A 378 -6.56 11.37 21.95
C GLU A 378 -6.34 12.65 21.10
N PRO A 379 -7.33 13.06 20.28
CA PRO A 379 -7.21 14.21 19.38
C PRO A 379 -6.95 15.55 20.10
N SER A 380 -7.37 15.68 21.36
CA SER A 380 -7.07 16.81 22.25
C SER A 380 -6.82 16.34 23.67
N GLU A 381 -6.00 17.07 24.43
CA GLU A 381 -5.55 16.69 25.77
C GLU A 381 -6.69 16.22 26.69
N GLY A 382 -6.64 14.94 27.10
CA GLY A 382 -7.61 14.32 27.98
C GLY A 382 -8.98 13.97 27.36
N VAL A 383 -9.18 14.24 26.07
CA VAL A 383 -10.39 13.85 25.32
C VAL A 383 -10.06 12.61 24.50
N PHE A 384 -10.47 11.45 25.00
CA PHE A 384 -10.22 10.18 24.33
C PHE A 384 -11.39 9.76 23.43
N THR A 385 -11.05 9.15 22.30
CA THR A 385 -11.98 8.54 21.33
C THR A 385 -11.64 7.06 21.17
N PHE A 386 -12.61 6.19 21.42
CA PHE A 386 -12.40 4.74 21.43
C PHE A 386 -13.27 3.95 20.45
N ASP A 387 -14.29 4.56 19.84
CA ASP A 387 -15.30 3.85 19.03
C ASP A 387 -14.69 2.96 17.94
N GLU A 388 -13.68 3.44 17.21
CA GLU A 388 -13.00 2.65 16.18
C GLU A 388 -12.12 1.55 16.77
N GLY A 389 -11.39 1.84 17.86
CA GLY A 389 -10.55 0.86 18.54
C GLY A 389 -11.39 -0.26 19.17
N ASP A 390 -12.48 0.09 19.85
CA ASP A 390 -13.43 -0.84 20.46
C ASP A 390 -13.98 -1.80 19.41
N ALA A 391 -14.50 -1.30 18.29
CA ALA A 391 -15.06 -2.14 17.24
C ALA A 391 -14.05 -3.15 16.66
N LEU A 392 -12.78 -2.76 16.53
CA LEU A 392 -11.73 -3.65 16.02
C LEU A 392 -11.30 -4.69 17.04
N VAL A 393 -11.17 -4.30 18.32
CA VAL A 393 -10.82 -5.24 19.41
C VAL A 393 -11.98 -6.21 19.68
N ASP A 394 -13.23 -5.74 19.59
CA ASP A 394 -14.43 -6.58 19.69
C ASP A 394 -14.46 -7.61 18.57
N PHE A 395 -14.25 -7.21 17.30
CA PHE A 395 -14.14 -8.15 16.19
C PHE A 395 -13.07 -9.22 16.42
N ALA A 396 -11.88 -8.85 16.88
CA ALA A 396 -10.82 -9.81 17.15
C ALA A 396 -11.18 -10.76 18.30
N THR A 397 -11.77 -10.23 19.37
CA THR A 397 -12.22 -11.03 20.53
C THR A 397 -13.29 -12.04 20.10
N ASP A 398 -14.27 -11.61 19.30
CA ASP A 398 -15.40 -12.43 18.85
C ASP A 398 -14.99 -13.53 17.86
N ASN A 399 -13.81 -13.41 17.25
CA ASN A 399 -13.28 -14.35 16.26
C ASN A 399 -12.00 -15.08 16.73
N ASP A 400 -11.70 -15.03 18.03
CA ASP A 400 -10.54 -15.67 18.65
C ASP A 400 -9.19 -15.29 17.98
N LEU A 401 -9.06 -14.02 17.57
CA LEU A 401 -7.84 -13.47 16.95
C LEU A 401 -6.97 -12.76 17.99
N GLU A 402 -5.66 -12.98 17.94
CA GLU A 402 -4.70 -12.18 18.70
C GLU A 402 -4.68 -10.73 18.21
N PHE A 403 -4.50 -9.77 19.11
CA PHE A 403 -4.51 -8.35 18.75
C PHE A 403 -3.18 -7.68 19.09
N ARG A 404 -2.61 -6.97 18.12
CA ARG A 404 -1.44 -6.10 18.32
C ARG A 404 -1.87 -4.64 18.36
N GLY A 405 -1.59 -3.94 19.44
CA GLY A 405 -1.84 -2.51 19.59
C GLY A 405 -0.74 -1.68 18.92
N HIS A 406 -1.13 -0.82 17.97
CA HIS A 406 -0.21 -0.02 17.18
C HIS A 406 -0.74 1.41 17.04
N THR A 407 -0.09 2.44 17.59
CA THR A 407 1.12 2.45 18.45
C THR A 407 1.00 3.58 19.47
N LEU A 408 1.67 3.45 20.62
CA LEU A 408 1.53 4.37 21.75
C LEU A 408 2.35 5.65 21.63
N VAL A 409 3.53 5.61 21.01
CA VAL A 409 4.40 6.78 20.85
C VAL A 409 5.06 6.74 19.48
N TRP A 410 4.72 7.71 18.62
CA TRP A 410 5.30 7.84 17.29
C TRP A 410 5.57 9.31 16.97
N HIS A 411 6.52 9.59 16.08
CA HIS A 411 6.81 10.96 15.66
C HIS A 411 5.79 11.49 14.63
N SER A 412 5.07 10.59 13.96
CA SER A 412 3.96 10.90 13.06
C SER A 412 2.61 10.61 13.74
N GLN A 413 1.52 11.09 13.12
CA GLN A 413 0.13 10.90 13.59
C GLN A 413 -0.05 11.13 15.10
N THR A 414 0.64 12.16 15.59
CA THR A 414 0.57 12.65 16.97
C THR A 414 0.10 14.10 16.93
N PRO A 415 -0.97 14.48 17.66
CA PRO A 415 -1.49 15.83 17.63
C PRO A 415 -0.47 16.87 18.10
N ALA A 416 -0.45 18.03 17.44
CA ALA A 416 0.50 19.10 17.77
C ALA A 416 0.44 19.60 19.23
N TRP A 417 -0.73 19.47 19.90
CA TRP A 417 -0.89 19.89 21.29
C TRP A 417 0.03 19.15 22.25
N VAL A 418 0.41 17.90 21.92
CA VAL A 418 1.28 17.04 22.74
C VAL A 418 2.62 17.73 23.03
N PHE A 419 3.15 18.47 22.04
CA PHE A 419 4.43 19.18 22.14
C PHE A 419 4.30 20.66 22.48
N ALA A 420 3.14 21.26 22.21
CA ALA A 420 2.92 22.69 22.38
C ALA A 420 3.15 23.13 23.84
N GLY A 421 4.18 23.97 24.03
CA GLY A 421 4.56 24.52 25.34
C GLY A 421 5.07 23.49 26.36
N ALA A 422 5.38 22.26 25.93
CA ALA A 422 5.78 21.20 26.85
C ALA A 422 7.21 21.38 27.35
N THR A 423 7.40 21.37 28.67
CA THR A 423 8.69 21.01 29.26
C THR A 423 8.86 19.49 29.21
N LYS A 424 10.06 19.00 29.51
CA LYS A 424 10.31 17.56 29.68
C LYS A 424 9.30 16.90 30.61
N GLU A 425 9.06 17.48 31.79
CA GLU A 425 8.15 16.94 32.79
C GLU A 425 6.70 16.87 32.28
N ILE A 426 6.25 17.91 31.58
CA ILE A 426 4.91 17.94 30.96
C ILE A 426 4.79 16.85 29.90
N LEU A 427 5.78 16.72 29.03
CA LEU A 427 5.76 15.73 27.95
C LEU A 427 5.73 14.30 28.50
N LEU A 428 6.56 14.00 29.52
CA LEU A 428 6.56 12.69 30.17
C LEU A 428 5.23 12.39 30.87
N GLN A 429 4.60 13.39 31.49
CA GLN A 429 3.28 13.24 32.09
C GLN A 429 2.19 12.97 31.04
N ARG A 430 2.27 13.60 29.87
CA ARG A 430 1.34 13.36 28.75
C ARG A 430 1.46 11.92 28.24
N ILE A 431 2.69 11.42 28.07
CA ILE A 431 2.96 10.00 27.73
C ILE A 431 2.34 9.08 28.78
N GLU A 432 2.57 9.35 30.06
CA GLU A 432 2.03 8.51 31.12
C GLU A 432 0.49 8.50 31.12
N ASN A 433 -0.15 9.67 30.99
CA ASN A 433 -1.61 9.77 30.94
C ASN A 433 -2.20 9.03 29.74
N HIS A 434 -1.60 9.21 28.56
CA HIS A 434 -2.04 8.57 27.33
C HIS A 434 -1.96 7.05 27.43
N ILE A 435 -0.79 6.52 27.80
CA ILE A 435 -0.57 5.06 27.89
C ILE A 435 -1.50 4.44 28.94
N ARG A 436 -1.68 5.08 30.10
CA ARG A 436 -2.60 4.58 31.14
C ARG A 436 -4.04 4.55 30.67
N ALA A 437 -4.48 5.53 29.88
CA ALA A 437 -5.85 5.56 29.36
C ALA A 437 -6.04 4.51 28.26
N VAL A 438 -5.18 4.48 27.25
CA VAL A 438 -5.32 3.61 26.07
C VAL A 438 -5.04 2.15 26.41
N MET A 439 -3.85 1.82 26.92
CA MET A 439 -3.56 0.42 27.31
C MET A 439 -4.45 -0.04 28.46
N GLY A 440 -4.77 0.85 29.41
CA GLY A 440 -5.61 0.50 30.55
C GLY A 440 -7.03 0.08 30.14
N ARG A 441 -7.58 0.70 29.09
CA ARG A 441 -8.88 0.34 28.52
C ARG A 441 -8.89 -1.09 27.95
N TYR A 442 -7.81 -1.47 27.26
CA TYR A 442 -7.71 -2.74 26.53
C TYR A 442 -6.91 -3.82 27.26
N LYS A 443 -6.60 -3.61 28.55
CA LYS A 443 -5.83 -4.55 29.37
C LYS A 443 -6.40 -5.97 29.30
N GLY A 444 -5.54 -6.93 29.01
CA GLY A 444 -5.91 -8.35 28.87
C GLY A 444 -6.70 -8.71 27.59
N ARG A 445 -7.06 -7.73 26.75
CA ARG A 445 -7.66 -7.95 25.42
C ARG A 445 -6.67 -7.74 24.28
N ILE A 446 -5.66 -6.88 24.50
CA ILE A 446 -4.54 -6.68 23.57
C ILE A 446 -3.27 -7.24 24.20
N GLY A 447 -2.70 -8.28 23.59
CA GLY A 447 -1.55 -9.03 24.13
C GLY A 447 -0.18 -8.47 23.75
N THR A 448 -0.09 -7.67 22.67
CA THR A 448 1.17 -7.10 22.17
C THR A 448 1.00 -5.62 21.89
N TRP A 449 1.99 -4.78 22.24
CA TRP A 449 1.98 -3.35 21.97
C TRP A 449 3.27 -2.86 21.34
N ASP A 450 3.15 -2.18 20.19
CA ASP A 450 4.22 -1.35 19.66
C ASP A 450 4.28 -0.07 20.53
N VAL A 451 5.20 -0.05 21.50
CA VAL A 451 5.27 1.00 22.53
C VAL A 451 5.89 2.28 21.98
N VAL A 452 6.97 2.14 21.22
CA VAL A 452 7.58 3.24 20.48
C VAL A 452 7.76 2.81 19.02
N ASN A 453 7.53 3.75 18.11
CA ASN A 453 7.61 3.51 16.67
C ASN A 453 8.61 4.49 16.02
N GLU A 454 9.47 3.98 15.15
CA GLU A 454 10.32 4.75 14.24
C GLU A 454 11.19 5.83 14.89
N VAL A 455 11.83 5.45 16.00
CA VAL A 455 12.66 6.36 16.80
C VAL A 455 14.12 6.40 16.34
N ILE A 456 14.51 5.53 15.40
CA ILE A 456 15.87 5.43 14.87
C ILE A 456 16.03 6.32 13.63
N ASP A 457 17.14 7.05 13.62
CA ASP A 457 17.68 7.78 12.47
C ASP A 457 19.19 7.50 12.45
N GLU A 458 19.59 6.60 11.56
CA GLU A 458 20.96 6.11 11.46
C GLU A 458 21.97 7.15 10.96
N ASN A 459 21.49 8.33 10.58
CA ASN A 459 22.32 9.48 10.20
C ASN A 459 22.77 10.32 11.38
N GLN A 460 22.14 10.12 12.55
CA GLN A 460 22.55 10.80 13.77
C GLN A 460 23.70 10.03 14.42
N PRO A 461 24.70 10.71 15.01
CA PRO A 461 25.83 10.05 15.69
C PRO A 461 25.41 9.07 16.80
N ASP A 462 24.24 9.29 17.40
CA ASP A 462 23.65 8.45 18.44
C ASP A 462 22.56 7.49 17.91
N GLY A 463 22.26 7.53 16.60
CA GLY A 463 21.26 6.70 15.96
C GLY A 463 19.80 7.07 16.26
N LEU A 464 19.52 8.22 16.87
CA LEU A 464 18.18 8.59 17.34
C LEU A 464 17.58 9.74 16.53
N ARG A 465 16.35 9.56 16.06
CA ARG A 465 15.60 10.59 15.32
C ARG A 465 15.45 11.88 16.12
N ARG A 466 15.74 13.02 15.49
CA ARG A 466 15.54 14.38 16.04
C ARG A 466 14.07 14.79 15.99
N SER A 467 13.22 14.02 16.66
CA SER A 467 11.80 14.35 16.82
C SER A 467 11.58 15.28 18.02
N PRO A 468 10.44 16.00 18.10
CA PRO A 468 10.09 16.79 19.28
C PRO A 468 10.15 15.98 20.59
N TRP A 469 9.87 14.66 20.54
CA TRP A 469 10.05 13.75 21.66
C TRP A 469 11.49 13.76 22.20
N PHE A 470 12.44 13.54 21.30
CA PHE A 470 13.86 13.45 21.64
C PHE A 470 14.45 14.82 21.98
N GLU A 471 14.08 15.87 21.26
CA GLU A 471 14.58 17.23 21.52
C GLU A 471 14.16 17.77 22.89
N ILE A 472 12.93 17.45 23.34
CA ILE A 472 12.39 17.91 24.63
C ILE A 472 12.86 17.01 25.78
N ALA A 473 12.84 15.68 25.61
CA ALA A 473 13.02 14.73 26.71
C ALA A 473 14.25 13.82 26.60
N GLY A 474 15.00 13.85 25.51
CA GLY A 474 16.08 12.90 25.25
C GLY A 474 15.56 11.46 25.21
N LEU A 475 16.28 10.50 25.80
CA LEU A 475 15.81 9.10 25.88
C LEU A 475 14.72 8.85 26.94
N ASP A 476 14.39 9.84 27.78
CA ASP A 476 13.47 9.61 28.90
C ASP A 476 12.03 9.38 28.45
N TYR A 477 11.64 9.82 27.26
CA TYR A 477 10.31 9.49 26.73
C TYR A 477 10.16 8.00 26.44
N ILE A 478 11.21 7.35 25.88
CA ILE A 478 11.21 5.89 25.64
C ILE A 478 11.19 5.15 26.97
N ARG A 479 12.05 5.55 27.91
CA ARG A 479 12.08 4.93 29.25
C ARG A 479 10.74 5.03 29.96
N THR A 480 10.10 6.21 29.88
CA THR A 480 8.78 6.45 30.49
C THR A 480 7.71 5.61 29.82
N ALA A 481 7.69 5.56 28.48
CA ALA A 481 6.69 4.80 27.74
C ALA A 481 6.70 3.31 28.11
N PHE A 482 7.87 2.66 28.05
CA PHE A 482 8.00 1.24 28.41
C PHE A 482 7.76 0.96 29.90
N ARG A 483 8.21 1.84 30.80
CA ARG A 483 7.93 1.72 32.24
C ARG A 483 6.43 1.73 32.50
N VAL A 484 5.73 2.74 31.98
CA VAL A 484 4.28 2.91 32.20
C VAL A 484 3.51 1.76 31.53
N ALA A 485 3.89 1.36 30.32
CA ALA A 485 3.27 0.22 29.64
C ALA A 485 3.34 -1.06 30.47
N ARG A 486 4.52 -1.39 31.02
CA ARG A 486 4.69 -2.56 31.91
C ARG A 486 3.93 -2.44 33.22
N GLU A 487 3.80 -1.23 33.77
CA GLU A 487 3.00 -0.99 34.98
C GLU A 487 1.50 -1.21 34.73
N VAL A 488 0.99 -0.81 33.56
CA VAL A 488 -0.42 -0.93 33.19
C VAL A 488 -0.79 -2.39 32.91
N ASP A 489 -0.02 -3.06 32.05
CA ASP A 489 -0.21 -4.46 31.70
C ASP A 489 1.09 -5.26 31.84
N PRO A 490 1.29 -5.94 33.00
CA PRO A 490 2.48 -6.74 33.23
C PRO A 490 2.63 -7.96 32.32
N ASP A 491 1.56 -8.41 31.68
CA ASP A 491 1.55 -9.65 30.87
C ASP A 491 1.66 -9.38 29.37
N ALA A 492 1.51 -8.12 28.92
CA ALA A 492 1.64 -7.75 27.52
C ALA A 492 3.10 -7.80 27.03
N THR A 493 3.29 -8.21 25.77
CA THR A 493 4.57 -8.12 25.06
C THR A 493 4.80 -6.68 24.59
N LEU A 494 5.91 -6.08 25.02
CA LEU A 494 6.27 -4.69 24.73
C LEU A 494 7.33 -4.61 23.64
N VAL A 495 6.96 -3.99 22.51
CA VAL A 495 7.73 -3.99 21.26
C VAL A 495 8.35 -2.63 21.00
N PHE A 496 9.62 -2.62 20.60
CA PHE A 496 10.29 -1.48 19.97
C PHE A 496 10.24 -1.68 18.44
N ASN A 497 9.44 -0.90 17.71
CA ASN A 497 9.13 -1.13 16.29
C ASN A 497 9.82 -0.08 15.38
N ASP A 498 10.42 -0.50 14.27
CA ASP A 498 11.04 0.41 13.29
C ASP A 498 11.11 -0.19 11.88
N TYR A 499 11.21 0.67 10.86
CA TYR A 499 11.39 0.30 9.44
C TYR A 499 12.86 0.23 9.03
N ASN A 500 13.16 -0.35 7.86
CA ASN A 500 14.50 -0.47 7.28
C ASN A 500 15.54 -1.15 8.20
N THR A 501 15.09 -1.88 9.20
CA THR A 501 15.97 -2.60 10.16
C THR A 501 16.74 -3.75 9.51
N GLU A 502 16.34 -4.16 8.32
CA GLU A 502 17.05 -5.10 7.45
C GLU A 502 18.34 -4.49 6.87
N PHE A 503 18.40 -3.16 6.72
CA PHE A 503 19.59 -2.48 6.23
C PHE A 503 20.67 -2.42 7.33
N PRO A 504 21.93 -2.81 7.04
CA PRO A 504 22.97 -2.97 8.05
C PRO A 504 23.21 -1.76 8.94
N ARG A 505 23.14 -0.54 8.40
CA ARG A 505 23.41 0.68 9.15
C ARG A 505 22.34 0.98 10.19
N LYS A 506 21.07 0.96 9.77
CA LYS A 506 19.94 1.18 10.67
C LYS A 506 19.78 0.03 11.66
N ARG A 507 20.04 -1.22 11.23
CA ARG A 507 20.17 -2.38 12.13
C ARG A 507 21.11 -2.10 13.28
N GLU A 508 22.34 -1.68 13.00
CA GLU A 508 23.35 -1.49 14.04
C GLU A 508 23.09 -0.27 14.93
N ALA A 509 22.49 0.80 14.37
CA ALA A 509 22.03 1.94 15.16
C ALA A 509 20.96 1.50 16.18
N MET A 510 19.92 0.83 15.70
CA MET A 510 18.85 0.31 16.54
C MET A 510 19.37 -0.72 17.56
N PHE A 511 20.24 -1.65 17.15
CA PHE A 511 20.84 -2.64 18.05
C PHE A 511 21.56 -1.98 19.23
N LYS A 512 22.33 -0.92 18.99
CA LYS A 512 23.02 -0.17 20.06
C LYS A 512 22.04 0.49 21.02
N VAL A 513 20.99 1.13 20.50
CA VAL A 513 19.95 1.78 21.32
C VAL A 513 19.19 0.75 22.16
N VAL A 514 18.68 -0.32 21.56
CA VAL A 514 17.95 -1.38 22.28
C VAL A 514 18.84 -2.04 23.33
N LYS A 515 20.11 -2.32 22.99
CA LYS A 515 21.09 -2.86 23.95
C LYS A 515 21.30 -1.92 25.13
N GLN A 516 21.48 -0.62 24.88
CA GLN A 516 21.64 0.38 25.93
C GLN A 516 20.41 0.41 26.85
N LEU A 517 19.21 0.55 26.29
CA LEU A 517 17.97 0.66 27.07
C LEU A 517 17.73 -0.59 27.93
N ARG A 518 18.01 -1.79 27.40
CA ARG A 518 17.90 -3.03 28.20
C ARG A 518 18.94 -3.12 29.31
N GLN A 519 20.18 -2.66 29.07
CA GLN A 519 21.20 -2.56 30.12
C GLN A 519 20.80 -1.57 31.23
N GLU A 520 19.99 -0.56 30.90
CA GLU A 520 19.40 0.40 31.84
C GLU A 520 18.12 -0.12 32.53
N GLY A 521 17.65 -1.33 32.20
CA GLY A 521 16.48 -1.96 32.82
C GLY A 521 15.14 -1.62 32.17
N VAL A 522 15.13 -1.03 30.98
CA VAL A 522 13.89 -0.78 30.22
C VAL A 522 13.29 -2.13 29.76
N PRO A 523 12.00 -2.40 30.03
CA PRO A 523 11.38 -3.71 29.77
C PRO A 523 10.98 -3.88 28.30
N ILE A 524 11.98 -4.05 27.43
CA ILE A 524 11.78 -4.38 26.01
C ILE A 524 11.80 -5.91 25.87
N ASP A 525 10.66 -6.48 25.48
CA ASP A 525 10.51 -7.93 25.29
C ASP A 525 10.81 -8.34 23.86
N ALA A 526 10.41 -7.52 22.89
CA ALA A 526 10.53 -7.79 21.48
C ALA A 526 11.03 -6.58 20.69
N VAL A 527 11.60 -6.85 19.52
CA VAL A 527 11.82 -5.84 18.48
C VAL A 527 10.95 -6.16 17.27
N GLY A 528 10.33 -5.10 16.73
CA GLY A 528 9.51 -5.14 15.54
C GLY A 528 10.30 -4.68 14.32
N HIS A 529 10.28 -5.52 13.28
CA HIS A 529 10.83 -5.24 11.96
C HIS A 529 9.66 -4.98 11.02
N GLN A 530 9.36 -3.71 10.70
CA GLN A 530 8.21 -3.38 9.83
C GLN A 530 8.30 -4.10 8.49
N LEU A 531 9.45 -4.00 7.82
CA LEU A 531 9.78 -4.73 6.59
C LEU A 531 8.91 -4.33 5.39
N HIS A 532 8.72 -3.03 5.20
CA HIS A 532 8.21 -2.44 3.94
C HIS A 532 9.27 -2.54 2.85
N VAL A 533 9.21 -3.61 2.05
CA VAL A 533 10.22 -3.92 1.03
C VAL A 533 9.65 -3.78 -0.37
N ASN A 534 10.51 -3.91 -1.38
CA ASN A 534 10.08 -4.00 -2.76
C ASN A 534 10.46 -5.36 -3.37
N ILE A 535 10.08 -5.51 -4.63
CA ILE A 535 10.27 -6.71 -5.43
C ILE A 535 11.73 -7.15 -5.56
N GLU A 536 12.70 -6.24 -5.34
CA GLU A 536 14.14 -6.52 -5.44
C GLU A 536 14.90 -6.37 -4.11
N GLN A 537 14.65 -5.30 -3.34
CA GLN A 537 15.42 -4.94 -2.14
C GLN A 537 14.58 -4.93 -0.86
N ALA A 538 15.17 -5.16 0.32
CA ALA A 538 16.57 -5.58 0.55
C ALA A 538 16.78 -7.10 0.27
N PRO A 539 18.01 -7.59 0.01
CA PRO A 539 18.25 -9.03 -0.11
C PRO A 539 17.72 -9.82 1.09
N ALA A 540 17.13 -11.00 0.85
CA ALA A 540 16.53 -11.78 1.93
C ALA A 540 17.53 -12.19 3.04
N SER A 541 18.82 -12.31 2.69
CA SER A 541 19.91 -12.57 3.66
C SER A 541 20.11 -11.42 4.65
N TRP A 542 19.76 -10.18 4.30
CA TRP A 542 19.85 -9.03 5.20
C TRP A 542 18.74 -9.05 6.25
N ILE A 543 17.56 -9.53 5.87
CA ILE A 543 16.45 -9.81 6.79
C ILE A 543 16.89 -10.88 7.79
N GLU A 544 17.46 -11.99 7.31
CA GLU A 544 17.98 -13.08 8.14
C GLU A 544 19.05 -12.58 9.13
N SER A 545 20.00 -11.79 8.63
CA SER A 545 21.07 -11.19 9.44
C SER A 545 20.52 -10.29 10.55
N SER A 546 19.37 -9.65 10.33
CA SER A 546 18.75 -8.75 11.32
C SER A 546 18.12 -9.52 12.46
N ILE A 547 17.34 -10.55 12.14
CA ILE A 547 16.75 -11.47 13.12
C ILE A 547 17.87 -12.10 13.98
N GLU A 548 18.94 -12.57 13.36
CA GLU A 548 20.09 -13.16 14.07
C GLU A 548 20.84 -12.15 14.93
N ARG A 549 20.96 -10.91 14.46
CA ARG A 549 21.66 -9.85 15.19
C ARG A 549 20.93 -9.52 16.49
N PHE A 550 19.63 -9.26 16.44
CA PHE A 550 18.85 -8.88 17.62
C PHE A 550 18.59 -10.06 18.57
N ALA A 551 18.55 -11.30 18.07
CA ALA A 551 18.48 -12.48 18.92
C ALA A 551 19.65 -12.58 19.92
N GLN A 552 20.80 -11.97 19.64
CA GLN A 552 21.93 -11.89 20.58
C GLN A 552 21.62 -11.09 21.85
N LEU A 553 20.59 -10.23 21.81
CA LEU A 553 20.11 -9.52 22.99
C LEU A 553 19.18 -10.40 23.84
N GLY A 554 18.65 -11.51 23.32
CA GLY A 554 17.63 -12.29 24.00
C GLY A 554 16.30 -11.53 24.10
N VAL A 555 15.96 -10.81 23.04
CA VAL A 555 14.61 -10.26 22.79
C VAL A 555 13.96 -11.07 21.69
N GLU A 556 12.64 -11.18 21.75
CA GLU A 556 11.82 -11.78 20.70
C GLU A 556 11.89 -10.94 19.41
N GLN A 557 11.74 -11.59 18.26
CA GLN A 557 11.73 -10.94 16.95
C GLN A 557 10.33 -11.04 16.36
N GLN A 558 9.79 -9.94 15.87
CA GLN A 558 8.51 -9.88 15.18
C GLN A 558 8.67 -9.14 13.86
N VAL A 559 8.11 -9.66 12.76
CA VAL A 559 7.88 -8.87 11.54
C VAL A 559 6.48 -8.27 11.65
N THR A 560 6.36 -6.96 11.50
CA THR A 560 5.19 -6.22 11.99
C THR A 560 4.34 -5.61 10.87
N GLU A 561 4.92 -5.31 9.70
CA GLU A 561 4.24 -4.51 8.66
C GLU A 561 4.65 -4.95 7.23
N LEU A 562 4.83 -6.25 6.98
CA LEU A 562 5.35 -6.73 5.70
C LEU A 562 4.40 -6.38 4.55
N ASP A 563 4.93 -5.71 3.55
CA ASP A 563 4.37 -5.57 2.22
C ASP A 563 5.50 -5.56 1.17
N VAL A 564 5.18 -5.90 -0.09
CA VAL A 564 6.18 -6.01 -1.16
C VAL A 564 5.74 -5.17 -2.36
N SER A 565 6.23 -3.95 -2.45
CA SER A 565 5.99 -3.05 -3.59
C SER A 565 6.46 -3.69 -4.91
N VAL A 566 5.66 -3.57 -5.97
CA VAL A 566 6.04 -4.02 -7.33
C VAL A 566 7.02 -3.06 -8.04
N TYR A 567 7.39 -1.96 -7.38
CA TYR A 567 8.30 -0.94 -7.90
C TYR A 567 9.54 -0.79 -7.02
N THR A 568 10.66 -0.46 -7.66
CA THR A 568 11.94 -0.10 -7.03
C THR A 568 12.21 1.41 -7.08
N ASP A 569 11.26 2.21 -7.56
CA ASP A 569 11.43 3.65 -7.79
C ASP A 569 10.13 4.44 -7.52
N PHE A 570 10.26 5.77 -7.59
CA PHE A 570 9.20 6.75 -7.33
C PHE A 570 8.75 7.50 -8.61
N VAL A 571 9.00 6.95 -9.81
CA VAL A 571 8.70 7.65 -11.07
C VAL A 571 7.83 6.81 -12.02
N ASN A 572 7.99 5.49 -11.99
CA ASN A 572 7.28 4.59 -12.86
C ASN A 572 5.88 4.26 -12.32
N SER A 573 4.97 3.96 -13.24
CA SER A 573 3.62 3.50 -12.93
C SER A 573 3.14 2.50 -13.98
N TYR A 574 2.26 1.58 -13.56
CA TYR A 574 1.61 0.61 -14.41
C TYR A 574 0.14 0.98 -14.52
N ALA A 575 -0.40 1.02 -15.74
CA ALA A 575 -1.86 1.05 -15.92
C ALA A 575 -2.49 -0.29 -15.48
N THR A 576 -1.76 -1.38 -15.67
CA THR A 576 -2.08 -2.73 -15.19
C THR A 576 -0.76 -3.44 -14.91
N VAL A 577 -0.62 -4.06 -13.74
CA VAL A 577 0.62 -4.76 -13.39
C VAL A 577 0.75 -6.01 -14.27
N PRO A 578 1.86 -6.18 -15.00
CA PRO A 578 2.06 -7.37 -15.84
C PRO A 578 2.11 -8.67 -15.01
N ALA A 579 1.61 -9.77 -15.57
CA ALA A 579 1.56 -11.06 -14.88
C ALA A 579 2.95 -11.58 -14.47
N GLU A 580 3.98 -11.28 -15.26
CA GLU A 580 5.37 -11.61 -14.95
C GLU A 580 5.91 -10.87 -13.73
N VAL A 581 5.47 -9.64 -13.49
CA VAL A 581 5.85 -8.85 -12.30
C VAL A 581 5.15 -9.42 -11.07
N LEU A 582 3.88 -9.81 -11.18
CA LEU A 582 3.18 -10.50 -10.09
C LEU A 582 3.82 -11.86 -9.78
N ALA A 583 4.28 -12.61 -10.79
CA ALA A 583 5.02 -13.84 -10.58
C ALA A 583 6.35 -13.58 -9.84
N GLU A 584 7.11 -12.55 -10.25
CA GLU A 584 8.34 -12.12 -9.57
C GLU A 584 8.08 -11.74 -8.10
N GLN A 585 7.00 -11.00 -7.83
CA GLN A 585 6.55 -10.72 -6.46
C GLN A 585 6.21 -12.01 -5.68
N GLY A 586 5.60 -13.01 -6.34
CA GLY A 586 5.37 -14.33 -5.76
C GLY A 586 6.66 -15.03 -5.31
N TYR A 587 7.70 -15.01 -6.15
CA TYR A 587 9.01 -15.55 -5.77
C TYR A 587 9.69 -14.70 -4.68
N ARG A 588 9.48 -13.39 -4.68
CA ARG A 588 9.98 -12.51 -3.62
C ARG A 588 9.38 -12.85 -2.26
N TYR A 589 8.06 -13.05 -2.20
CA TYR A 589 7.39 -13.55 -0.99
C TYR A 589 7.94 -14.91 -0.56
N LYS A 590 8.15 -15.83 -1.50
CA LYS A 590 8.77 -17.13 -1.22
C LYS A 590 10.14 -16.98 -0.56
N GLU A 591 11.03 -16.17 -1.13
CA GLU A 591 12.39 -15.96 -0.60
C GLU A 591 12.37 -15.43 0.84
N ILE A 592 11.51 -14.45 1.11
CA ILE A 592 11.33 -13.85 2.43
C ILE A 592 10.74 -14.87 3.42
N PHE A 593 9.68 -15.60 3.06
CA PHE A 593 9.07 -16.59 3.94
C PHE A 593 9.95 -17.82 4.16
N ASP A 594 10.83 -18.17 3.22
CA ASP A 594 11.86 -19.20 3.45
C ASP A 594 12.84 -18.76 4.54
N VAL A 595 13.22 -17.48 4.62
CA VAL A 595 13.99 -16.94 5.76
C VAL A 595 13.21 -17.08 7.05
N PHE A 596 11.93 -16.67 7.07
CA PHE A 596 11.10 -16.74 8.27
C PHE A 596 10.96 -18.17 8.79
N ARG A 597 10.75 -19.15 7.90
CA ARG A 597 10.70 -20.57 8.27
C ARG A 597 12.01 -21.06 8.89
N ARG A 598 13.17 -20.67 8.33
CA ARG A 598 14.48 -21.01 8.93
C ARG A 598 14.68 -20.36 10.29
N GLN A 599 14.16 -19.16 10.47
CA GLN A 599 14.31 -18.37 11.68
C GLN A 599 13.15 -18.53 12.68
N ALA A 600 12.22 -19.47 12.47
CA ALA A 600 11.02 -19.67 13.29
C ALA A 600 11.28 -19.92 14.79
N SER A 601 12.48 -20.36 15.16
CA SER A 601 12.88 -20.49 16.57
C SER A 601 13.20 -19.16 17.26
N LYS A 602 13.34 -18.07 16.49
CA LYS A 602 13.69 -16.72 16.95
C LYS A 602 12.64 -15.67 16.56
N LEU A 603 11.81 -15.98 15.57
CA LEU A 603 10.75 -15.14 15.01
C LEU A 603 9.39 -15.68 15.44
N SER A 604 8.65 -14.93 16.25
CA SER A 604 7.38 -15.38 16.84
C SER A 604 6.16 -15.03 16.00
N SER A 605 6.20 -13.90 15.28
CA SER A 605 5.06 -13.36 14.54
C SER A 605 5.50 -12.68 13.24
N VAL A 606 4.67 -12.79 12.21
CA VAL A 606 4.75 -12.05 10.95
C VAL A 606 3.40 -11.44 10.66
N THR A 607 3.31 -10.11 10.59
CA THR A 607 2.10 -9.39 10.17
C THR A 607 2.30 -8.81 8.77
N ILE A 608 1.34 -9.09 7.89
CA ILE A 608 1.24 -8.50 6.55
C ILE A 608 0.47 -7.19 6.65
N TRP A 609 0.93 -6.08 6.06
CA TRP A 609 0.35 -4.76 6.25
C TRP A 609 -0.90 -4.47 5.38
N GLY A 610 -1.84 -5.39 5.44
CA GLY A 610 -3.15 -5.30 4.81
C GLY A 610 -3.78 -6.68 4.60
N VAL A 611 -5.08 -6.68 4.34
CA VAL A 611 -5.85 -7.90 4.05
C VAL A 611 -5.79 -8.25 2.56
N ALA A 612 -6.00 -7.26 1.70
CA ALA A 612 -6.01 -7.39 0.24
C ALA A 612 -5.64 -6.06 -0.43
N ASP A 613 -5.27 -6.11 -1.71
CA ASP A 613 -4.77 -4.94 -2.45
C ASP A 613 -5.79 -3.78 -2.55
N ASP A 614 -7.09 -4.03 -2.35
CA ASP A 614 -8.13 -2.98 -2.42
C ASP A 614 -8.06 -1.95 -1.29
N ALA A 615 -7.24 -2.20 -0.27
CA ALA A 615 -7.06 -1.33 0.88
C ALA A 615 -5.59 -1.27 1.37
N THR A 616 -4.64 -1.07 0.45
CA THR A 616 -3.23 -0.81 0.78
C THR A 616 -2.89 0.68 0.83
N TRP A 617 -2.03 1.07 1.79
CA TRP A 617 -1.51 2.44 1.91
C TRP A 617 -0.62 2.85 0.73
N LEU A 618 0.01 1.87 0.07
CA LEU A 618 0.91 2.09 -1.08
C LEU A 618 0.18 2.58 -2.34
N SER A 619 -1.16 2.58 -2.34
CA SER A 619 -1.97 3.15 -3.43
C SER A 619 -2.01 4.68 -3.42
N THR A 620 -1.73 5.31 -2.28
CA THR A 620 -1.82 6.77 -2.11
C THR A 620 -0.55 7.41 -1.58
N PHE A 621 0.33 6.65 -0.94
CA PHE A 621 1.56 7.16 -0.35
C PHE A 621 2.72 6.17 -0.62
N PRO A 622 3.95 6.64 -0.90
CA PRO A 622 4.36 8.05 -1.03
C PRO A 622 3.89 8.69 -2.33
N ILE A 623 3.36 7.89 -3.27
CA ILE A 623 2.85 8.34 -4.57
C ILE A 623 1.55 7.64 -4.86
N THR A 624 0.57 8.39 -5.36
CA THR A 624 -0.69 7.84 -5.85
C THR A 624 -0.46 7.05 -7.15
N ARG A 625 -0.47 5.71 -7.07
CA ARG A 625 -0.35 4.79 -8.22
C ARG A 625 -0.87 3.41 -7.86
N LEU A 626 -1.17 2.58 -8.89
CA LEU A 626 -1.47 1.17 -8.69
C LEU A 626 -0.23 0.45 -8.15
N ASN A 627 -0.25 0.02 -6.89
CA ASN A 627 0.84 -0.75 -6.28
C ASN A 627 0.24 -1.88 -5.43
N PRO A 628 0.05 -3.09 -5.98
CA PRO A 628 -0.61 -4.22 -5.32
C PRO A 628 0.40 -5.09 -4.54
N PRO A 629 0.64 -4.87 -3.24
CA PRO A 629 1.79 -5.41 -2.54
C PRO A 629 1.46 -6.64 -1.69
N LEU A 630 0.18 -7.06 -1.63
CA LEU A 630 -0.35 -8.01 -0.66
C LEU A 630 -0.64 -9.39 -1.29
N PRO A 631 -0.93 -10.45 -0.50
CA PRO A 631 -1.20 -11.80 -1.02
C PRO A 631 -2.52 -11.95 -1.79
N PHE A 632 -3.49 -11.06 -1.59
CA PHE A 632 -4.82 -11.12 -2.21
C PHE A 632 -5.08 -9.87 -3.05
N ASP A 633 -5.73 -10.03 -4.21
CA ASP A 633 -6.05 -8.95 -5.14
C ASP A 633 -7.27 -8.12 -4.69
N ASP A 634 -7.64 -7.11 -5.49
CA ASP A 634 -8.77 -6.21 -5.20
C ASP A 634 -10.14 -6.92 -5.13
N GLU A 635 -10.23 -8.17 -5.61
CA GLU A 635 -11.41 -9.03 -5.54
C GLU A 635 -11.29 -10.12 -4.46
N LEU A 636 -10.29 -10.03 -3.57
CA LEU A 636 -10.02 -10.95 -2.46
C LEU A 636 -9.54 -12.34 -2.92
N GLN A 637 -8.97 -12.45 -4.11
CA GLN A 637 -8.51 -13.71 -4.67
C GLN A 637 -6.99 -13.86 -4.51
N ALA A 638 -6.53 -15.11 -4.39
CA ALA A 638 -5.13 -15.43 -4.17
C ALA A 638 -4.25 -15.03 -5.37
N LYS A 639 -3.20 -14.25 -5.11
CA LYS A 639 -2.17 -13.86 -6.08
C LYS A 639 -1.00 -14.85 -6.08
N PRO A 640 -0.03 -14.74 -7.02
CA PRO A 640 1.24 -15.45 -6.88
C PRO A 640 1.94 -15.18 -5.54
N ALA A 641 1.80 -13.99 -4.95
CA ALA A 641 2.25 -13.68 -3.59
C ALA A 641 1.70 -14.66 -2.54
N PHE A 642 0.41 -14.98 -2.57
CA PHE A 642 -0.20 -16.02 -1.71
C PHE A 642 0.51 -17.37 -1.90
N TRP A 643 0.71 -17.80 -3.14
CA TRP A 643 1.35 -19.10 -3.43
C TRP A 643 2.83 -19.11 -3.03
N GLY A 644 3.53 -17.99 -3.14
CA GLY A 644 4.89 -17.85 -2.60
C GLY A 644 4.97 -18.12 -1.10
N ILE A 645 3.91 -17.78 -0.36
CA ILE A 645 3.78 -18.09 1.06
C ILE A 645 3.33 -19.55 1.25
N ALA A 646 2.16 -19.92 0.72
CA ALA A 646 1.47 -21.16 1.07
C ALA A 646 2.08 -22.43 0.45
N ASP A 647 2.33 -22.39 -0.86
CA ASP A 647 2.80 -23.54 -1.65
C ASP A 647 3.50 -23.03 -2.92
N PRO A 648 4.83 -22.83 -2.86
CA PRO A 648 5.59 -22.30 -3.98
C PRO A 648 5.57 -23.16 -5.24
N SER A 649 5.08 -24.42 -5.17
CA SER A 649 4.93 -25.26 -6.36
C SER A 649 3.81 -24.80 -7.30
N GLN A 650 2.89 -23.95 -6.79
CA GLN A 650 1.81 -23.33 -7.56
C GLN A 650 2.23 -22.00 -8.22
N LEU A 651 3.45 -21.53 -7.98
CA LEU A 651 3.93 -20.29 -8.58
C LEU A 651 3.99 -20.41 -10.12
N PRO A 652 3.53 -19.39 -10.87
CA PRO A 652 3.80 -19.30 -12.29
C PRO A 652 5.31 -19.31 -12.55
N PRO A 653 5.79 -19.84 -13.69
CA PRO A 653 7.22 -19.83 -14.00
C PRO A 653 7.82 -18.42 -13.98
N LEU A 654 8.91 -18.22 -13.25
CA LEU A 654 9.64 -16.96 -13.25
C LEU A 654 10.34 -16.72 -14.59
N LEU A 655 10.00 -15.61 -15.26
CA LEU A 655 10.71 -15.15 -16.44
C LEU A 655 11.80 -14.14 -16.04
N ARG A 656 13.01 -14.63 -15.79
CA ARG A 656 14.15 -13.78 -15.41
C ARG A 656 14.68 -12.99 -16.62
N LYS A 657 15.38 -11.89 -16.38
CA LYS A 657 16.07 -11.12 -17.43
C LYS A 657 17.56 -11.07 -17.11
N LEU A 658 18.41 -11.25 -18.12
CA LEU A 658 19.86 -11.16 -18.01
C LEU A 658 20.43 -10.25 -19.09
N ASN A 659 21.34 -9.38 -18.68
CA ASN A 659 22.12 -8.55 -19.58
C ASN A 659 23.33 -9.34 -20.10
N ALA A 660 23.52 -9.37 -21.42
CA ALA A 660 24.70 -9.95 -22.07
C ALA A 660 25.48 -8.90 -22.87
N PRO A 661 26.35 -8.11 -22.20
CA PRO A 661 27.25 -7.19 -22.87
C PRO A 661 28.11 -7.88 -23.90
N ALA A 662 28.47 -7.14 -24.95
CA ALA A 662 29.33 -7.67 -25.99
C ALA A 662 30.75 -7.90 -25.45
N ALA A 663 31.25 -9.14 -25.54
CA ALA A 663 32.63 -9.48 -25.21
C ALA A 663 33.04 -10.79 -25.87
N SER A 664 34.33 -10.94 -26.14
CA SER A 664 34.92 -12.21 -26.58
C SER A 664 35.59 -12.89 -25.38
N ILE A 665 35.20 -14.13 -25.12
CA ILE A 665 35.68 -14.94 -24.00
C ILE A 665 36.54 -16.09 -24.55
N GLN A 666 37.61 -16.44 -23.87
CA GLN A 666 38.34 -17.66 -24.14
C GLN A 666 37.69 -18.81 -23.38
N VAL A 667 37.11 -19.76 -24.10
CA VAL A 667 36.48 -20.93 -23.49
C VAL A 667 37.56 -21.94 -23.11
N ASP A 668 38.21 -21.72 -21.96
CA ASP A 668 39.28 -22.57 -21.41
C ASP A 668 39.07 -22.91 -19.92
N GLY A 669 37.88 -22.60 -19.39
CA GLY A 669 37.47 -22.86 -18.01
C GLY A 669 38.00 -21.82 -17.02
N LYS A 670 38.85 -20.88 -17.45
CA LYS A 670 39.34 -19.79 -16.60
C LYS A 670 38.41 -18.59 -16.71
N ARG A 671 38.15 -17.96 -15.56
CA ARG A 671 37.34 -16.75 -15.50
C ARG A 671 38.13 -15.59 -16.12
N ASP A 672 37.81 -15.25 -17.36
CA ASP A 672 38.23 -14.01 -17.99
C ASP A 672 37.73 -12.79 -17.18
N LEU A 673 38.55 -11.74 -17.11
CA LEU A 673 38.21 -10.50 -16.41
C LEU A 673 36.88 -9.89 -16.86
N ALA A 674 36.51 -10.10 -18.13
CA ALA A 674 35.25 -9.61 -18.69
C ALA A 674 34.00 -10.18 -17.99
N TRP A 675 34.10 -11.31 -17.31
CA TRP A 675 33.02 -11.85 -16.47
C TRP A 675 32.82 -11.04 -15.19
N ASP A 676 33.89 -10.49 -14.61
CA ASP A 676 33.85 -9.77 -13.34
C ASP A 676 33.36 -8.32 -13.46
N TYR A 677 33.05 -7.85 -14.67
CA TYR A 677 32.45 -6.53 -14.90
C TYR A 677 30.99 -6.45 -14.44
N LEU A 678 30.32 -7.60 -14.29
CA LEU A 678 28.96 -7.72 -13.77
C LEU A 678 28.94 -8.80 -12.68
N PRO A 679 28.00 -8.75 -11.72
CA PRO A 679 27.75 -9.86 -10.81
C PRO A 679 27.15 -11.06 -11.56
N ASP A 680 27.35 -12.26 -11.01
CA ASP A 680 26.69 -13.47 -11.50
C ASP A 680 25.20 -13.41 -11.18
N ALA A 681 24.33 -13.68 -12.16
CA ALA A 681 22.90 -13.79 -11.89
C ALA A 681 22.64 -15.08 -11.09
N PRO A 682 22.01 -15.01 -9.92
CA PRO A 682 21.84 -16.18 -9.07
C PRO A 682 20.88 -17.18 -9.70
N ILE A 683 21.25 -18.46 -9.64
CA ILE A 683 20.36 -19.60 -9.83
C ILE A 683 19.93 -20.05 -8.43
N ALA A 684 18.62 -20.20 -8.22
CA ALA A 684 18.03 -20.55 -6.92
C ALA A 684 18.74 -21.76 -6.30
N ARG A 685 19.04 -21.69 -5.01
CA ARG A 685 19.64 -22.82 -4.29
C ARG A 685 18.60 -23.92 -4.07
N VAL A 686 18.96 -25.17 -4.32
CA VAL A 686 18.13 -26.34 -4.00
C VAL A 686 19.01 -27.38 -3.29
N GLY A 687 18.70 -27.66 -2.02
CA GLY A 687 19.59 -28.45 -1.16
C GLY A 687 20.96 -27.78 -1.01
N ASP A 688 22.03 -28.53 -1.30
CA ASP A 688 23.41 -28.05 -1.25
C ASP A 688 23.93 -27.51 -2.59
N VAL A 689 23.10 -27.53 -3.63
CA VAL A 689 23.45 -27.06 -4.98
C VAL A 689 23.03 -25.60 -5.15
N SER A 690 23.97 -24.75 -5.55
CA SER A 690 23.73 -23.37 -5.98
C SER A 690 24.59 -23.03 -7.18
N ALA A 691 24.17 -22.06 -7.99
CA ALA A 691 25.00 -21.60 -9.10
C ALA A 691 24.81 -20.12 -9.42
N GLY A 692 25.83 -19.51 -10.01
CA GLY A 692 25.76 -18.21 -10.67
C GLY A 692 25.79 -18.36 -12.19
N PHE A 693 25.08 -17.51 -12.92
CA PHE A 693 25.00 -17.54 -14.38
C PHE A 693 25.33 -16.18 -15.00
N GLN A 694 26.12 -16.17 -16.06
CA GLN A 694 26.37 -15.00 -16.89
C GLN A 694 26.37 -15.32 -18.38
N ALA A 695 26.17 -14.28 -19.19
CA ALA A 695 26.29 -14.36 -20.64
C ALA A 695 27.04 -13.16 -21.24
N ARG A 696 27.72 -13.38 -22.37
CA ARG A 696 28.31 -12.33 -23.21
C ARG A 696 27.93 -12.56 -24.66
N SER A 697 27.53 -11.49 -25.35
CA SER A 697 27.06 -11.59 -26.72
C SER A 697 28.16 -11.27 -27.73
N THR A 698 28.09 -11.88 -28.91
CA THR A 698 28.84 -11.47 -30.10
C THR A 698 27.95 -11.60 -31.32
N ALA A 699 28.38 -11.03 -32.46
CA ALA A 699 27.68 -11.19 -33.73
C ALA A 699 27.52 -12.66 -34.18
N THR A 700 28.27 -13.60 -33.60
CA THR A 700 28.35 -14.99 -34.07
C THR A 700 27.89 -16.03 -33.04
N GLY A 701 27.47 -15.61 -31.85
CA GLY A 701 27.06 -16.54 -30.79
C GLY A 701 27.06 -15.92 -29.39
N LEU A 702 26.65 -16.75 -28.42
CA LEU A 702 26.56 -16.40 -27.01
C LEU A 702 27.64 -17.16 -26.22
N TYR A 703 28.46 -16.44 -25.48
CA TYR A 703 29.29 -17.04 -24.44
C TYR A 703 28.46 -17.12 -23.17
N VAL A 704 28.54 -18.25 -22.48
CA VAL A 704 27.83 -18.50 -21.23
C VAL A 704 28.80 -19.03 -20.19
N LEU A 705 28.60 -18.63 -18.95
CA LEU A 705 29.32 -19.10 -17.78
C LEU A 705 28.31 -19.55 -16.73
N ALA A 706 28.56 -20.72 -16.13
CA ALA A 706 27.90 -21.16 -14.91
C ALA A 706 28.94 -21.50 -13.83
N GLU A 707 28.87 -20.82 -12.69
CA GLU A 707 29.72 -21.06 -11.52
C GLU A 707 28.91 -21.89 -10.51
N VAL A 708 29.19 -23.18 -10.39
CA VAL A 708 28.40 -24.12 -9.59
C VAL A 708 29.10 -24.44 -8.28
N SER A 709 28.35 -24.37 -7.18
CA SER A 709 28.73 -24.97 -5.89
C SER A 709 27.83 -26.17 -5.63
N ASP A 710 28.44 -27.33 -5.48
CA ASP A 710 27.82 -28.63 -5.24
C ASP A 710 28.79 -29.50 -4.40
N ALA A 711 28.37 -29.80 -3.18
CA ALA A 711 29.14 -30.58 -2.21
C ALA A 711 29.18 -32.08 -2.52
N SER A 712 28.19 -32.59 -3.24
CA SER A 712 28.18 -33.93 -3.82
C SER A 712 29.14 -33.97 -5.01
N TYR A 713 29.85 -35.08 -5.20
CA TYR A 713 30.60 -35.28 -6.44
C TYR A 713 30.01 -36.44 -7.23
N SER A 714 29.54 -36.15 -8.44
CA SER A 714 29.27 -37.16 -9.45
C SER A 714 29.76 -36.73 -10.83
N THR A 715 30.26 -37.69 -11.62
CA THR A 715 30.66 -37.42 -13.00
C THR A 715 29.47 -37.18 -13.94
N ASN A 716 28.25 -37.43 -13.48
CA ASN A 716 27.02 -37.20 -14.23
C ASN A 716 26.43 -35.80 -13.97
N ASP A 717 26.93 -35.09 -12.97
CA ASP A 717 26.52 -33.71 -12.69
C ASP A 717 26.78 -32.87 -13.94
N SER A 718 25.89 -31.94 -14.24
CA SER A 718 25.99 -31.20 -15.50
C SER A 718 25.31 -29.86 -15.47
N VAL A 719 25.75 -28.99 -16.38
CA VAL A 719 25.06 -27.76 -16.73
C VAL A 719 24.50 -27.90 -18.14
N THR A 720 23.21 -27.67 -18.30
CA THR A 720 22.54 -27.64 -19.60
C THR A 720 22.11 -26.21 -19.90
N PHE A 721 22.65 -25.64 -20.97
CA PHE A 721 22.18 -24.37 -21.52
C PHE A 721 21.19 -24.68 -22.64
N THR A 722 19.93 -24.28 -22.51
CA THR A 722 18.93 -24.37 -23.56
C THR A 722 18.76 -23.01 -24.21
N VAL A 723 19.08 -22.90 -25.50
CA VAL A 723 18.94 -21.66 -26.28
C VAL A 723 18.13 -21.96 -27.53
N GLY A 724 17.02 -21.24 -27.72
CA GLY A 724 16.14 -21.45 -28.87
C GLY A 724 15.54 -22.85 -28.95
N GLY A 725 15.32 -23.50 -27.79
CA GLY A 725 14.83 -24.87 -27.70
C GLY A 725 15.87 -25.95 -27.99
N THR A 726 17.14 -25.60 -28.19
CA THR A 726 18.24 -26.55 -28.35
C THR A 726 19.04 -26.67 -27.06
N ASP A 727 19.26 -27.89 -26.58
CA ASP A 727 20.03 -28.17 -25.36
C ASP A 727 21.52 -28.35 -25.64
N TYR A 728 22.34 -27.63 -24.89
CA TYR A 728 23.79 -27.69 -24.89
C TYR A 728 24.27 -28.13 -23.50
N ARG A 729 24.37 -29.45 -23.30
CA ARG A 729 24.73 -30.07 -22.02
C ARG A 729 26.24 -30.28 -21.91
N VAL A 730 26.81 -29.84 -20.78
CA VAL A 730 28.22 -30.04 -20.40
C VAL A 730 28.27 -30.75 -19.04
N ARG A 731 28.87 -31.93 -18.99
CA ARG A 731 29.07 -32.68 -17.75
C ARG A 731 30.23 -32.09 -16.95
N ARG A 732 30.22 -32.27 -15.63
CA ARG A 732 31.25 -31.82 -14.68
C ARG A 732 32.66 -32.36 -15.00
N ASN A 733 32.75 -33.48 -15.71
CA ASN A 733 34.02 -34.04 -16.20
C ASN A 733 34.46 -33.46 -17.56
N GLY A 734 33.76 -32.46 -18.11
CA GLY A 734 34.05 -31.82 -19.39
C GLY A 734 33.41 -32.47 -20.62
N GLN A 735 32.74 -33.62 -20.48
CA GLN A 735 32.10 -34.29 -21.63
C GLN A 735 30.88 -33.50 -22.14
N HIS A 736 30.84 -33.26 -23.45
CA HIS A 736 29.74 -32.59 -24.15
C HIS A 736 29.62 -33.08 -25.61
N ALA A 737 28.46 -32.86 -26.22
CA ALA A 737 28.19 -33.25 -27.61
C ALA A 737 28.98 -32.37 -28.61
N PRO A 738 29.35 -32.91 -29.79
CA PRO A 738 29.97 -32.09 -30.84
C PRO A 738 28.99 -31.02 -31.35
N GLY A 739 29.50 -29.84 -31.71
CA GLY A 739 28.71 -28.75 -32.29
C GLY A 739 28.77 -27.41 -31.56
N PHE A 740 29.42 -27.39 -30.38
CA PHE A 740 29.74 -26.17 -29.63
C PHE A 740 31.06 -26.37 -28.88
N THR A 741 31.64 -25.27 -28.37
CA THR A 741 32.88 -25.33 -27.59
C THR A 741 32.53 -25.14 -26.11
N ALA A 742 33.00 -26.02 -25.25
CA ALA A 742 32.85 -25.88 -23.80
C ALA A 742 34.10 -26.40 -23.06
N ASP A 743 34.34 -25.85 -21.88
CA ASP A 743 35.38 -26.29 -20.96
C ASP A 743 34.88 -26.25 -19.51
N VAL A 744 35.52 -27.01 -18.63
CA VAL A 744 35.12 -27.14 -17.22
C VAL A 744 36.35 -27.05 -16.32
N LYS A 745 36.26 -26.21 -15.29
CA LYS A 745 37.33 -26.03 -14.30
C LYS A 745 36.83 -26.19 -12.87
N TRP A 746 37.60 -26.91 -12.06
CA TRP A 746 37.42 -26.95 -10.61
C TRP A 746 37.76 -25.59 -9.99
N THR A 747 36.83 -25.03 -9.24
CA THR A 747 37.00 -23.72 -8.59
C THR A 747 37.17 -23.83 -7.08
N SER A 748 36.69 -24.92 -6.48
CA SER A 748 36.96 -25.30 -5.09
C SER A 748 36.80 -26.82 -4.89
N ALA A 749 36.92 -27.30 -3.65
CA ALA A 749 36.64 -28.70 -3.31
C ALA A 749 35.17 -29.10 -3.60
N THR A 750 34.26 -28.13 -3.59
CA THR A 750 32.82 -28.30 -3.77
C THR A 750 32.31 -27.48 -4.94
N GLY A 751 33.16 -27.06 -5.87
CA GLY A 751 32.78 -26.10 -6.90
C GLY A 751 33.43 -26.34 -8.25
N TYR A 752 32.67 -26.10 -9.32
CA TYR A 752 33.14 -26.18 -10.69
C TYR A 752 32.50 -25.11 -11.57
N ARG A 753 33.25 -24.64 -12.55
CA ARG A 753 32.81 -23.69 -13.56
C ARG A 753 32.62 -24.39 -14.88
N VAL A 754 31.54 -24.06 -15.58
CA VAL A 754 31.31 -24.40 -16.98
C VAL A 754 31.36 -23.12 -17.80
N GLU A 755 32.21 -23.09 -18.82
CA GLU A 755 32.19 -22.06 -19.86
C GLU A 755 31.84 -22.68 -21.20
N ALA A 756 31.00 -22.02 -21.98
CA ALA A 756 30.66 -22.49 -23.32
C ALA A 756 30.44 -21.35 -24.31
N ARG A 757 30.75 -21.60 -25.58
CA ARG A 757 30.36 -20.75 -26.72
C ARG A 757 29.29 -21.47 -27.52
N LEU A 758 28.08 -20.95 -27.46
CA LEU A 758 26.90 -21.51 -28.11
C LEU A 758 26.70 -20.89 -29.51
N PRO A 759 26.40 -21.68 -30.56
CA PRO A 759 26.13 -21.17 -31.91
C PRO A 759 24.93 -20.20 -31.96
N SER A 760 24.98 -19.21 -32.86
CA SER A 760 23.91 -18.20 -33.00
C SER A 760 22.58 -18.79 -33.48
N GLY A 761 21.50 -18.50 -32.74
CA GLY A 761 20.12 -18.48 -33.20
C GLY A 761 19.43 -17.29 -32.52
N SER A 762 18.46 -16.66 -33.17
CA SER A 762 17.74 -15.46 -32.72
C SER A 762 16.89 -15.64 -31.45
N ALA A 763 17.24 -16.60 -30.59
CA ALA A 763 16.51 -16.90 -29.39
C ALA A 763 16.95 -15.96 -28.26
N THR A 764 16.02 -15.09 -27.86
CA THR A 764 16.14 -14.31 -26.63
C THR A 764 15.93 -15.16 -25.39
N GLY A 765 15.21 -16.30 -25.49
CA GLY A 765 14.97 -17.23 -24.39
C GLY A 765 16.17 -18.14 -24.11
N VAL A 766 16.66 -18.09 -22.86
CA VAL A 766 17.72 -18.94 -22.34
C VAL A 766 17.22 -19.64 -21.08
N LYS A 767 17.43 -20.95 -21.02
CA LYS A 767 17.27 -21.75 -19.80
C LYS A 767 18.61 -22.35 -19.43
N VAL A 768 18.92 -22.38 -18.14
CA VAL A 768 20.10 -22.99 -17.57
C VAL A 768 19.63 -23.98 -16.52
N VAL A 769 20.01 -25.25 -16.65
CA VAL A 769 19.70 -26.29 -15.66
C VAL A 769 21.02 -26.80 -15.09
N VAL A 770 21.12 -26.81 -13.77
CA VAL A 770 22.18 -27.51 -13.04
C VAL A 770 21.56 -28.78 -12.48
N ASP A 771 22.00 -29.90 -13.06
CA ASP A 771 21.55 -31.25 -12.71
C ASP A 771 22.61 -31.87 -11.79
N ASP A 772 22.25 -32.05 -10.51
CA ASP A 772 22.97 -32.89 -9.56
C ASP A 772 22.38 -34.29 -9.65
N ALA A 773 23.16 -35.22 -10.21
CA ALA A 773 22.69 -36.58 -10.47
C ALA A 773 22.39 -37.38 -9.18
N THR A 774 22.79 -36.84 -8.02
CA THR A 774 22.57 -37.43 -6.69
C THR A 774 21.53 -36.68 -5.86
N GLY A 775 20.97 -35.58 -6.36
CA GLY A 775 20.09 -34.68 -5.64
C GLY A 775 19.04 -33.99 -6.52
N PRO A 776 18.40 -32.93 -6.03
CA PRO A 776 17.40 -32.19 -6.79
C PRO A 776 18.03 -31.22 -7.80
N GLU A 777 17.44 -31.11 -8.99
CA GLU A 777 17.87 -30.15 -10.01
C GLU A 777 17.54 -28.71 -9.61
N THR A 778 18.37 -27.75 -10.05
CA THR A 778 18.04 -26.33 -10.01
C THR A 778 18.08 -25.70 -11.40
N SER A 779 17.28 -24.65 -11.63
CA SER A 779 17.24 -23.98 -12.93
C SER A 779 17.08 -22.46 -12.86
N TRP A 780 17.54 -21.84 -13.94
CA TRP A 780 17.31 -20.45 -14.28
C TRP A 780 16.63 -20.40 -15.63
N ASN A 781 15.50 -19.71 -15.71
CA ASN A 781 14.75 -19.55 -16.95
C ASN A 781 14.53 -18.06 -17.18
N GLY A 782 14.86 -17.58 -18.36
CA GLY A 782 14.75 -16.16 -18.63
C GLY A 782 15.06 -15.76 -20.05
N THR A 783 15.15 -14.45 -20.25
CA THR A 783 15.59 -13.86 -21.50
C THR A 783 16.95 -13.21 -21.34
N VAL A 784 17.76 -13.31 -22.39
CA VAL A 784 19.05 -12.65 -22.50
C VAL A 784 18.95 -11.50 -23.48
N THR A 785 19.31 -10.30 -23.02
CA THR A 785 19.35 -9.10 -23.84
C THR A 785 20.79 -8.80 -24.24
N ALA A 786 21.06 -8.82 -25.54
CA ALA A 786 22.35 -8.40 -26.06
C ALA A 786 22.52 -6.90 -25.88
N LEU A 787 23.69 -6.48 -25.38
CA LEU A 787 24.01 -5.09 -25.08
C LEU A 787 25.36 -4.72 -25.66
N PRO A 788 25.63 -3.42 -25.90
CA PRO A 788 26.98 -2.97 -26.18
C PRO A 788 27.99 -3.43 -25.13
N ALA A 789 29.27 -3.49 -25.50
CA ALA A 789 30.34 -3.81 -24.56
C ALA A 789 30.36 -2.79 -23.41
N ILE A 790 30.58 -3.28 -22.18
CA ILE A 790 30.83 -2.40 -21.04
C ILE A 790 32.15 -1.68 -21.29
N LYS A 791 32.14 -0.35 -21.23
CA LYS A 791 33.36 0.45 -21.33
C LYS A 791 34.16 0.28 -20.03
N THR A 792 35.46 0.12 -20.19
CA THR A 792 36.41 -0.06 -19.09
C THR A 792 37.51 0.98 -19.15
N THR A 793 37.98 1.43 -18.00
CA THR A 793 39.17 2.27 -17.88
C THR A 793 40.01 1.88 -16.68
N SER A 794 41.19 2.46 -16.53
CA SER A 794 42.10 2.16 -15.43
C SER A 794 42.52 3.42 -14.68
N ALA A 795 42.54 3.32 -13.35
CA ALA A 795 43.12 4.32 -12.46
C ALA A 795 44.45 3.78 -11.92
N PRO A 796 45.62 4.29 -12.34
CA PRO A 796 46.88 3.89 -11.73
C PRO A 796 47.05 4.46 -10.32
N LYS A 797 47.82 3.76 -9.48
CA LYS A 797 48.12 4.24 -8.12
C LYS A 797 49.02 5.47 -8.20
N ALA A 798 48.58 6.59 -7.63
CA ALA A 798 49.37 7.81 -7.61
C ALA A 798 50.57 7.64 -6.65
N LYS A 799 51.77 8.05 -7.09
CA LYS A 799 52.96 8.06 -6.22
C LYS A 799 52.79 9.09 -5.11
N THR A 800 52.42 10.30 -5.50
CA THR A 800 52.02 11.42 -4.66
C THR A 800 50.57 11.75 -4.97
N ALA A 801 49.78 12.09 -3.96
CA ALA A 801 48.42 12.57 -4.19
C ALA A 801 48.46 13.82 -5.09
N PRO A 802 47.57 13.94 -6.09
CA PRO A 802 47.32 15.21 -6.77
C PRO A 802 46.89 16.28 -5.76
N VAL A 803 47.29 17.52 -5.99
CA VAL A 803 46.78 18.68 -5.26
C VAL A 803 45.46 19.08 -5.91
N ILE A 804 44.41 19.23 -5.10
CA ILE A 804 43.09 19.66 -5.61
C ILE A 804 43.06 21.19 -5.62
N ASP A 805 43.59 21.79 -6.68
CA ASP A 805 43.66 23.25 -6.85
C ASP A 805 43.13 23.76 -8.21
N GLY A 806 42.63 22.85 -9.05
CA GLY A 806 42.09 23.18 -10.36
C GLY A 806 43.18 23.34 -11.42
N ALA A 807 44.36 22.77 -11.22
CA ALA A 807 45.47 22.77 -12.16
C ALA A 807 46.00 21.35 -12.43
N VAL A 808 46.34 21.05 -13.68
CA VAL A 808 46.78 19.70 -14.05
C VAL A 808 48.20 19.41 -13.53
N ASP A 809 48.27 18.58 -12.50
CA ASP A 809 49.50 18.02 -11.97
C ASP A 809 50.20 17.00 -12.89
N SER A 810 51.52 16.85 -12.69
CA SER A 810 52.32 15.81 -13.35
C SER A 810 51.90 14.37 -12.98
N ALA A 811 51.17 14.19 -11.87
CA ALA A 811 50.61 12.91 -11.43
C ALA A 811 49.67 12.29 -12.49
N TRP A 812 48.97 13.13 -13.26
CA TRP A 812 48.01 12.72 -14.30
C TRP A 812 48.66 12.24 -15.61
N SER A 813 49.99 12.32 -15.74
CA SER A 813 50.72 12.00 -16.98
C SER A 813 50.59 10.54 -17.42
N LYS A 814 50.37 9.62 -16.48
CA LYS A 814 50.22 8.17 -16.73
C LYS A 814 48.78 7.69 -16.69
N ALA A 815 47.84 8.54 -16.27
CA ALA A 815 46.43 8.18 -16.22
C ALA A 815 45.85 8.07 -17.64
N GLN A 816 45.06 7.02 -17.85
CA GLN A 816 44.34 6.82 -19.09
C GLN A 816 43.26 7.89 -19.25
N GLU A 817 43.19 8.51 -20.43
CA GLU A 817 42.13 9.48 -20.77
C GLU A 817 40.96 8.76 -21.43
N ILE A 818 39.75 9.00 -20.92
CA ILE A 818 38.47 8.62 -21.52
C ILE A 818 37.72 9.88 -21.97
N THR A 819 36.74 9.71 -22.85
CA THR A 819 35.89 10.81 -23.33
C THR A 819 34.42 10.44 -23.16
N THR A 820 33.60 11.37 -22.66
CA THR A 820 32.14 11.21 -22.67
C THR A 820 31.62 11.24 -24.11
N GLY A 821 30.58 10.46 -24.39
CA GLY A 821 30.06 10.36 -25.76
C GLY A 821 28.81 9.51 -25.91
N THR A 822 28.24 9.02 -24.82
CA THR A 822 26.96 8.34 -24.79
C THR A 822 25.89 9.37 -24.43
N TRP A 823 25.18 9.91 -25.42
CA TRP A 823 24.15 10.92 -25.19
C TRP A 823 22.90 10.30 -24.54
N VAL A 824 22.47 10.86 -23.41
CA VAL A 824 21.24 10.45 -22.70
C VAL A 824 20.15 11.52 -22.79
N GLN A 825 20.53 12.76 -23.11
CA GLN A 825 19.64 13.85 -23.50
C GLN A 825 20.32 14.68 -24.60
N GLY A 826 19.57 15.04 -25.64
CA GLY A 826 20.13 15.73 -26.81
C GLY A 826 21.05 14.83 -27.66
N SER A 827 21.75 15.43 -28.61
CA SER A 827 22.69 14.72 -29.52
C SER A 827 24.01 15.46 -29.74
N SER A 828 24.19 16.60 -29.09
CA SER A 828 25.35 17.49 -29.17
C SER A 828 25.32 18.43 -27.97
N GLY A 829 26.48 18.92 -27.55
CA GLY A 829 26.60 19.77 -26.38
C GLY A 829 27.98 19.68 -25.73
N ALA A 830 28.06 20.06 -24.46
CA ALA A 830 29.25 19.92 -23.62
C ALA A 830 29.73 18.46 -23.54
N THR A 831 31.04 18.26 -23.54
CA THR A 831 31.68 16.93 -23.40
C THR A 831 32.92 17.03 -22.52
N ALA A 832 33.34 15.91 -21.92
CA ALA A 832 34.52 15.87 -21.06
C ALA A 832 35.55 14.85 -21.50
N LYS A 833 36.82 15.22 -21.35
CA LYS A 833 37.96 14.28 -21.27
C LYS A 833 38.28 14.03 -19.81
N VAL A 834 38.24 12.77 -19.39
CA VAL A 834 38.34 12.39 -17.98
C VAL A 834 39.52 11.46 -17.73
N LYS A 835 40.18 11.63 -16.59
CA LYS A 835 41.25 10.77 -16.08
C LYS A 835 40.96 10.40 -14.63
N ALA A 836 41.39 9.21 -14.21
CA ALA A 836 41.27 8.75 -12.84
C ALA A 836 42.61 8.26 -12.29
N LEU A 837 42.81 8.42 -10.98
CA LEU A 837 43.94 7.92 -10.19
C LEU A 837 43.40 7.43 -8.85
N TRP A 838 44.15 6.60 -8.12
CA TRP A 838 43.81 6.27 -6.74
C TRP A 838 45.02 6.32 -5.82
N LYS A 839 44.79 6.59 -4.52
CA LYS A 839 45.82 6.50 -3.48
C LYS A 839 45.16 6.43 -2.11
N ASP A 840 45.62 5.49 -1.27
CA ASP A 840 45.36 5.44 0.17
C ASP A 840 43.88 5.61 0.59
N GLY A 841 42.94 4.98 -0.14
CA GLY A 841 41.50 5.04 0.12
C GLY A 841 40.75 6.12 -0.66
N THR A 842 41.45 6.95 -1.43
CA THR A 842 40.87 8.05 -2.21
C THR A 842 40.94 7.77 -3.70
N LEU A 843 39.83 7.99 -4.40
CA LEU A 843 39.73 8.06 -5.84
C LEU A 843 39.86 9.52 -6.28
N TYR A 844 40.76 9.80 -7.23
CA TYR A 844 40.95 11.13 -7.79
C TYR A 844 40.44 11.14 -9.23
N VAL A 845 39.70 12.18 -9.60
CA VAL A 845 39.15 12.36 -10.95
C VAL A 845 39.51 13.75 -11.48
N LEU A 846 39.99 13.81 -12.71
CA LEU A 846 40.26 15.04 -13.46
C LEU A 846 39.37 15.06 -14.70
N ALA A 847 38.48 16.04 -14.84
CA ALA A 847 37.63 16.21 -16.01
C ALA A 847 37.89 17.56 -16.68
N ARG A 848 38.26 17.53 -17.97
CA ARG A 848 38.36 18.73 -18.82
C ARG A 848 37.13 18.81 -19.69
N VAL A 849 36.25 19.76 -19.38
CA VAL A 849 35.00 19.99 -20.09
C VAL A 849 35.22 20.98 -21.23
N THR A 850 34.69 20.63 -22.40
CA THR A 850 34.57 21.53 -23.55
C THR A 850 33.13 22.00 -23.64
N ASP A 851 32.92 23.27 -23.35
CA ASP A 851 31.61 23.92 -23.31
C ASP A 851 31.79 25.43 -23.58
N PRO A 852 31.26 25.94 -24.72
CA PRO A 852 31.34 27.36 -25.04
C PRO A 852 30.28 28.23 -24.35
N VAL A 853 29.26 27.67 -23.70
CA VAL A 853 28.12 28.41 -23.12
C VAL A 853 27.83 27.90 -21.71
N LEU A 854 28.45 28.55 -20.72
CA LEU A 854 28.28 28.19 -19.30
C LEU A 854 27.04 28.84 -18.69
N SER A 855 26.27 28.07 -17.93
CA SER A 855 25.02 28.45 -17.29
C SER A 855 24.79 27.69 -15.98
N GLU A 856 24.49 28.46 -14.95
CA GLU A 856 24.09 27.99 -13.60
C GLU A 856 22.77 28.67 -13.21
N GLU A 857 21.90 28.96 -14.19
CA GLU A 857 20.66 29.71 -13.97
C GLU A 857 19.47 28.84 -13.52
N SER A 858 19.55 27.51 -13.66
CA SER A 858 18.47 26.62 -13.22
C SER A 858 18.36 26.64 -11.69
N PRO A 859 17.15 26.61 -11.11
CA PRO A 859 16.99 26.37 -9.68
C PRO A 859 17.37 24.93 -9.27
N ASN A 860 17.47 24.01 -10.24
CA ASN A 860 17.79 22.62 -10.03
C ASN A 860 19.24 22.37 -10.42
N ALA A 861 20.09 22.08 -9.44
CA ALA A 861 21.51 21.98 -9.74
C ALA A 861 21.90 20.79 -10.65
N TYR A 862 21.05 19.78 -10.84
CA TYR A 862 21.27 18.71 -11.84
C TYR A 862 21.01 19.15 -13.29
N GLU A 863 20.48 20.36 -13.47
CA GLU A 863 20.25 20.97 -14.77
C GLU A 863 21.30 22.03 -15.15
N GLU A 864 22.23 22.35 -14.25
CA GLU A 864 23.32 23.30 -14.44
C GLU A 864 24.52 22.66 -15.16
N ASP A 865 25.38 23.48 -15.77
CA ASP A 865 26.64 23.02 -16.37
C ASP A 865 27.57 22.43 -15.32
N SER A 866 27.73 21.11 -15.40
CA SER A 866 28.37 20.34 -14.36
C SER A 866 28.93 19.02 -14.85
N VAL A 867 29.91 18.51 -14.09
CA VAL A 867 30.37 17.12 -14.18
C VAL A 867 29.77 16.35 -13.02
N GLU A 868 29.17 15.20 -13.30
CA GLU A 868 28.76 14.21 -12.30
C GLU A 868 29.65 12.98 -12.40
N ILE A 869 30.19 12.53 -11.26
CA ILE A 869 31.01 11.33 -11.14
C ILE A 869 30.20 10.30 -10.36
N PHE A 870 30.08 9.09 -10.89
CA PHE A 870 29.35 7.98 -10.26
C PHE A 870 30.33 6.89 -9.85
N VAL A 871 30.24 6.41 -8.61
CA VAL A 871 31.14 5.40 -8.06
C VAL A 871 30.35 4.36 -7.27
N ASP A 872 30.50 3.10 -7.66
CA ASP A 872 29.99 1.89 -6.97
C ASP A 872 31.24 1.13 -6.54
N PRO A 873 31.68 1.25 -5.26
CA PRO A 873 32.96 0.73 -4.83
C PRO A 873 33.08 -0.80 -4.88
N GLU A 874 31.96 -1.52 -4.77
CA GLU A 874 31.90 -3.00 -4.78
C GLU A 874 31.61 -3.59 -6.16
N ASN A 875 31.22 -2.76 -7.13
CA ASN A 875 30.82 -3.12 -8.48
C ASN A 875 29.66 -4.14 -8.50
N ASN A 876 28.69 -3.98 -7.60
CA ASN A 876 27.58 -4.92 -7.45
C ASN A 876 26.45 -4.69 -8.47
N LYS A 877 26.41 -3.53 -9.15
CA LYS A 877 25.52 -3.26 -10.31
C LYS A 877 24.02 -3.39 -9.99
N ASN A 878 23.61 -3.00 -8.78
CA ASN A 878 22.21 -3.02 -8.34
C ASN A 878 21.30 -2.05 -9.15
N LYS A 879 19.99 -2.33 -9.15
CA LYS A 879 18.97 -1.35 -9.56
C LYS A 879 18.53 -0.60 -8.30
N GLY A 880 18.98 0.64 -8.16
CA GLY A 880 18.98 1.32 -6.87
C GLY A 880 20.41 1.44 -6.36
N TYR A 881 20.67 2.51 -5.62
CA TYR A 881 21.92 2.67 -4.89
C TYR A 881 21.84 1.86 -3.58
N ASP A 882 22.97 1.40 -3.08
CA ASP A 882 23.13 0.97 -1.69
C ASP A 882 24.06 1.92 -0.89
N ASP A 883 24.47 1.49 0.31
CA ASP A 883 25.05 2.35 1.34
C ASP A 883 26.45 2.92 0.97
N ASP A 884 27.08 2.48 -0.12
CA ASP A 884 28.37 3.00 -0.57
C ASP A 884 28.41 3.54 -2.00
N ASP A 885 27.31 3.41 -2.74
CA ASP A 885 27.12 4.02 -4.05
C ASP A 885 26.99 5.55 -3.96
N GLY A 886 27.79 6.28 -4.75
CA GLY A 886 27.85 7.74 -4.71
C GLY A 886 27.74 8.43 -6.08
N GLN A 887 27.07 9.59 -6.07
CA GLN A 887 26.95 10.55 -7.19
C GLN A 887 27.56 11.88 -6.75
N TYR A 888 28.60 12.35 -7.42
CA TYR A 888 29.32 13.57 -7.06
C TYR A 888 29.22 14.59 -8.18
N ARG A 889 28.37 15.61 -8.01
CA ARG A 889 28.20 16.70 -8.98
C ARG A 889 29.05 17.91 -8.59
N ILE A 890 29.76 18.45 -9.58
CA ILE A 890 30.61 19.64 -9.46
C ILE A 890 30.32 20.57 -10.64
N SER A 891 29.79 21.76 -10.38
CA SER A 891 29.52 22.78 -11.41
C SER A 891 30.79 23.50 -11.87
N PHE A 892 30.71 24.26 -12.97
CA PHE A 892 31.84 25.07 -13.45
C PHE A 892 32.26 26.20 -12.49
N THR A 893 31.47 26.51 -11.46
CA THR A 893 31.80 27.45 -10.37
C THR A 893 32.29 26.73 -9.10
N ASN A 894 32.48 25.42 -9.16
CA ASN A 894 32.82 24.53 -8.04
C ASN A 894 31.70 24.36 -7.01
N HIS A 895 30.43 24.64 -7.37
CA HIS A 895 29.30 24.27 -6.53
C HIS A 895 29.17 22.74 -6.52
N GLN A 896 29.10 22.16 -5.31
CA GLN A 896 29.07 20.72 -5.10
C GLN A 896 27.70 20.28 -4.63
N THR A 897 27.22 19.15 -5.16
CA THR A 897 26.17 18.39 -4.51
C THR A 897 26.51 16.91 -4.59
N ILE A 898 26.18 16.18 -3.53
CA ILE A 898 26.40 14.75 -3.47
C ILE A 898 25.04 14.06 -3.39
N GLY A 899 24.82 13.11 -4.30
CA GLY A 899 23.71 12.16 -4.32
C GLY A 899 24.22 10.76 -3.98
N GLY A 900 23.30 9.84 -3.72
CA GLY A 900 23.64 8.52 -3.19
C GLY A 900 22.37 7.75 -2.79
N THR A 901 22.51 6.62 -2.09
CA THR A 901 21.50 6.32 -1.07
C THR A 901 21.35 7.57 -0.22
N PHE A 902 20.09 7.98 0.04
CA PHE A 902 19.71 9.33 0.48
C PHE A 902 20.38 9.85 1.76
N ASP A 903 21.33 9.12 2.33
CA ASP A 903 21.83 9.33 3.67
C ASP A 903 23.15 8.58 4.01
N ALA A 904 23.86 7.95 3.06
CA ALA A 904 25.00 7.07 3.38
C ALA A 904 26.25 7.76 3.98
N PHE A 905 26.76 7.23 5.11
CA PHE A 905 28.01 7.68 5.77
C PHE A 905 29.25 7.57 4.87
N GLY A 906 29.24 6.65 3.89
CA GLY A 906 30.33 6.44 2.95
C GLY A 906 30.47 7.51 1.87
N VAL A 907 29.39 8.26 1.60
CA VAL A 907 29.32 9.25 0.51
C VAL A 907 29.11 10.68 1.01
N ARG A 908 28.75 10.88 2.28
CA ARG A 908 28.59 12.22 2.85
C ARG A 908 29.95 12.85 3.18
N ASP A 909 30.13 14.11 2.80
CA ASP A 909 31.31 14.94 3.11
C ASP A 909 32.66 14.31 2.68
N ASN A 910 32.65 13.34 1.77
CA ASN A 910 33.83 12.62 1.29
C ASN A 910 34.44 13.22 0.01
N LEU A 911 33.91 14.35 -0.46
CA LEU A 911 34.33 15.02 -1.69
C LEU A 911 35.12 16.30 -1.39
N THR A 912 36.29 16.41 -1.99
CA THR A 912 37.02 17.68 -2.14
C THR A 912 37.17 17.98 -3.63
N SER A 913 36.83 19.19 -4.09
CA SER A 913 36.99 19.57 -5.50
C SER A 913 37.50 20.99 -5.70
N ALA A 914 38.10 21.22 -6.87
CA ALA A 914 38.51 22.52 -7.35
C ALA A 914 38.22 22.65 -8.86
N VAL A 915 37.89 23.86 -9.30
CA VAL A 915 37.55 24.15 -10.70
C VAL A 915 38.31 25.38 -11.21
N SER A 916 38.75 25.32 -12.47
CA SER A 916 39.29 26.47 -13.20
C SER A 916 38.67 26.62 -14.58
N LEU A 917 38.40 27.86 -14.98
CA LEU A 917 37.92 28.15 -16.34
C LEU A 917 39.04 27.99 -17.36
N THR A 918 38.69 27.49 -18.53
CA THR A 918 39.57 27.36 -19.70
C THR A 918 39.00 28.18 -20.87
N PRO A 919 39.77 28.45 -21.93
CA PRO A 919 39.25 29.18 -23.09
C PRO A 919 38.07 28.52 -23.81
N THR A 920 37.82 27.23 -23.54
CA THR A 920 36.81 26.43 -24.24
C THR A 920 35.87 25.70 -23.27
N GLY A 921 35.80 26.08 -22.00
CA GLY A 921 35.01 25.38 -20.98
C GLY A 921 35.68 25.47 -19.61
N TYR A 922 35.81 24.36 -18.89
CA TYR A 922 36.35 24.34 -17.52
C TYR A 922 37.08 23.03 -17.19
N LEU A 923 37.88 23.05 -16.13
CA LEU A 923 38.62 21.91 -15.60
C LEU A 923 38.15 21.62 -14.19
N VAL A 924 37.79 20.38 -13.90
CA VAL A 924 37.40 19.89 -12.58
C VAL A 924 38.46 18.92 -12.06
N GLU A 925 38.92 19.12 -10.83
CA GLU A 925 39.64 18.14 -10.03
C GLU A 925 38.80 17.73 -8.83
N ALA A 926 38.72 16.43 -8.56
CA ALA A 926 37.98 15.85 -7.45
C ALA A 926 38.82 14.80 -6.73
N ALA A 927 38.73 14.78 -5.40
CA ALA A 927 39.19 13.71 -4.52
C ALA A 927 37.98 13.17 -3.76
N ILE A 928 37.69 11.89 -3.93
CA ILE A 928 36.55 11.18 -3.35
C ILE A 928 37.10 10.10 -2.42
N GLU A 929 36.85 10.23 -1.12
CA GLU A 929 37.23 9.21 -0.13
C GLU A 929 36.23 8.06 -0.12
N LEU A 930 36.72 6.81 -0.16
CA LEU A 930 35.89 5.59 -0.22
C LEU A 930 36.12 4.75 1.03
N PRO A 931 35.56 5.12 2.20
CA PRO A 931 35.88 4.50 3.49
C PRO A 931 35.23 3.13 3.71
N THR A 932 34.23 2.78 2.90
CA THR A 932 33.46 1.53 3.01
C THR A 932 34.20 0.32 2.46
N VAL A 933 35.16 0.55 1.55
CA VAL A 933 35.95 -0.50 0.90
C VAL A 933 37.45 -0.27 1.08
N THR A 934 38.22 -1.34 1.10
CA THR A 934 39.68 -1.24 1.02
C THR A 934 40.12 -1.24 -0.44
N LEU A 935 40.53 -0.07 -0.96
CA LEU A 935 41.05 0.04 -2.33
C LEU A 935 42.37 -0.74 -2.47
N ALA A 936 42.39 -1.68 -3.42
CA ALA A 936 43.53 -2.54 -3.70
C ALA A 936 43.81 -2.64 -5.20
N LYS A 937 45.03 -3.06 -5.54
CA LYS A 937 45.40 -3.36 -6.92
C LYS A 937 44.44 -4.41 -7.50
N ASP A 938 44.04 -4.20 -8.74
CA ASP A 938 43.13 -5.02 -9.55
C ASP A 938 41.66 -5.01 -9.07
N ALA A 939 41.31 -4.22 -8.04
CA ALA A 939 39.92 -4.00 -7.66
C ALA A 939 39.13 -3.35 -8.81
N LEU A 940 37.88 -3.76 -8.96
CA LEU A 940 36.93 -3.26 -9.95
C LEU A 940 35.88 -2.43 -9.23
N LEU A 941 35.69 -1.20 -9.68
CA LEU A 941 34.65 -0.31 -9.19
C LEU A 941 33.66 -0.07 -10.33
N GLY A 942 32.38 -0.02 -10.04
CA GLY A 942 31.42 0.56 -10.95
C GLY A 942 31.71 2.06 -11.08
N PHE A 943 31.76 2.55 -12.31
CA PHE A 943 32.20 3.92 -12.56
C PHE A 943 31.51 4.50 -13.80
N ASP A 944 31.03 5.72 -13.68
CA ASP A 944 30.57 6.50 -14.82
C ASP A 944 30.81 8.01 -14.61
N VAL A 945 30.77 8.77 -15.70
CA VAL A 945 30.88 10.23 -15.64
C VAL A 945 29.88 10.83 -16.60
N GLN A 946 29.10 11.80 -16.12
CA GLN A 946 28.15 12.57 -16.91
C GLN A 946 28.59 14.04 -16.99
N VAL A 947 28.32 14.68 -18.13
CA VAL A 947 28.36 16.13 -18.28
C VAL A 947 26.95 16.59 -18.57
N ASN A 948 26.46 17.52 -17.76
CA ASN A 948 25.23 18.26 -18.01
C ASN A 948 25.59 19.54 -18.78
N ASP A 949 24.82 19.84 -19.83
CA ASP A 949 24.95 21.03 -20.68
C ASP A 949 23.66 21.87 -20.57
N ALA A 950 23.79 23.11 -20.16
CA ALA A 950 22.70 24.04 -19.89
C ALA A 950 22.72 25.24 -20.84
N THR A 951 21.55 25.80 -21.12
CA THR A 951 21.44 27.11 -21.79
C THR A 951 20.35 27.91 -21.12
N GLY A 952 20.76 28.89 -20.31
CA GLY A 952 19.84 29.59 -19.42
C GLY A 952 19.31 28.65 -18.33
N PRO A 953 18.02 28.70 -17.98
CA PRO A 953 17.50 28.01 -16.78
C PRO A 953 17.19 26.52 -17.00
N ALA A 954 17.68 25.88 -18.07
CA ALA A 954 17.34 24.50 -18.40
C ALA A 954 18.50 23.72 -19.01
N ARG A 955 18.60 22.44 -18.64
CA ARG A 955 19.50 21.48 -19.27
C ARG A 955 19.05 21.15 -20.68
N THR A 956 19.93 21.37 -21.65
CA THR A 956 19.65 21.10 -23.07
C THR A 956 20.22 19.76 -23.53
N ALA A 957 21.34 19.33 -22.95
CA ALA A 957 21.93 18.04 -23.23
C ALA A 957 22.58 17.40 -22.00
N ALA A 958 22.74 16.08 -22.04
CA ALA A 958 23.50 15.34 -21.06
C ALA A 958 24.20 14.16 -21.75
N VAL A 959 25.48 13.98 -21.44
CA VAL A 959 26.32 12.95 -22.05
C VAL A 959 27.10 12.19 -21.00
N THR A 960 27.02 10.87 -21.04
CA THR A 960 27.73 9.97 -20.13
C THR A 960 28.94 9.34 -20.81
N TRP A 961 29.79 8.69 -20.02
CA TRP A 961 30.83 7.83 -20.53
C TRP A 961 30.25 6.47 -20.94
N ASN A 962 29.50 5.77 -20.08
CA ASN A 962 29.02 4.42 -20.37
C ASN A 962 27.48 4.28 -20.43
N ASP A 963 26.75 4.70 -19.38
CA ASP A 963 25.32 4.42 -19.22
C ASP A 963 24.46 5.13 -20.28
N PRO A 964 23.72 4.40 -21.15
CA PRO A 964 22.84 5.00 -22.14
C PRO A 964 21.42 5.29 -21.63
N THR A 965 21.10 4.99 -20.36
CA THR A 965 19.72 5.06 -19.87
C THR A 965 19.33 6.41 -19.28
N GLY A 966 20.32 7.24 -18.92
CA GLY A 966 20.08 8.49 -18.19
C GLY A 966 19.57 8.25 -16.76
N GLN A 967 19.77 7.04 -16.21
CA GLN A 967 19.34 6.66 -14.87
C GLN A 967 20.52 6.47 -13.92
N SER A 968 21.73 6.93 -14.29
CA SER A 968 22.90 6.82 -13.41
C SER A 968 22.68 7.40 -12.02
N TYR A 969 21.80 8.39 -11.83
CA TYR A 969 21.51 8.98 -10.52
C TYR A 969 20.74 8.04 -9.56
N VAL A 970 20.22 6.91 -10.02
CA VAL A 970 19.46 5.93 -9.19
C VAL A 970 19.77 4.47 -9.51
N ASN A 971 20.52 4.16 -10.57
CA ASN A 971 20.70 2.79 -11.04
C ASN A 971 22.13 2.54 -11.50
N THR A 972 22.84 1.65 -10.80
CA THR A 972 24.25 1.34 -11.05
C THR A 972 24.45 0.24 -12.09
N SER A 973 23.39 -0.50 -12.44
CA SER A 973 23.42 -1.68 -13.32
C SER A 973 23.92 -1.43 -14.75
N ARG A 974 24.05 -0.16 -15.15
CA ARG A 974 24.48 0.27 -16.48
C ARG A 974 25.78 1.07 -16.48
N TRP A 975 26.42 1.27 -15.33
CA TRP A 975 27.70 1.98 -15.24
C TRP A 975 28.84 1.17 -15.85
N GLY A 976 29.88 1.87 -16.29
CA GLY A 976 31.12 1.26 -16.75
C GLY A 976 31.92 0.66 -15.59
N VAL A 977 33.16 0.26 -15.87
CA VAL A 977 34.06 -0.31 -14.86
C VAL A 977 35.40 0.42 -14.83
N LEU A 978 35.82 0.81 -13.64
CA LEU A 978 37.14 1.35 -13.36
C LEU A 978 37.99 0.29 -12.65
N GLN A 979 39.12 -0.09 -13.26
CA GLN A 979 40.09 -1.00 -12.64
C GLN A 979 41.20 -0.23 -11.94
N LEU A 980 41.50 -0.55 -10.68
CA LEU A 980 42.61 0.02 -9.96
C LEU A 980 43.95 -0.62 -10.37
N ALA A 981 44.76 0.12 -11.11
CA ALA A 981 46.06 -0.31 -11.59
C ALA A 981 47.21 0.07 -10.64
N LYS A 982 48.40 -0.51 -10.88
CA LYS A 982 49.61 -0.31 -10.06
C LYS A 982 50.27 1.06 -10.23
#